data_AF-A0A7L3L1K8-F1
#
_entry.id   AF-A0A7L3L1K8-F1
#
_cell.length_a   1.000
_cell.length_b   1.000
_cell.length_c   1.000
_cell.angle_alpha   90.00
_cell.angle_beta   90.00
_cell.angle_gamma   90.00
#
_symmetry.space_group_name_H-M   'P 1'
#
loop_
_entity.id
_entity.type
_entity.pdbx_description
1 polymer ?
#
loop_
_entity_poly.entity_id
_entity_poly.type
_entity_poly.pdbx_seq_one_letter_code
_entity_poly.pdbx_strand_id
1 'polypeptide(L)'
;VQEDVFTVTVQIKASHTPDMKNAATLLKRASCPYGPWTPRELVCERNYMEVSVRKEVPQTAKDFIQNEPEHWTFTAAKPGEASVWQIVFHQPEEKKAFLVSDAWRAGYGLNTTDTRILLRIPYTTEQIQLVEVSNVLSGPASCQDGQVQLNLFPQDQGITFSAVRSSIFYKWQWLILMVDTAVACPVDGVDYANKTIIWTVPKYSRLLYAEGTSFKDVLVEAGVDLHKLSDKEMASRKYVLSNHLNAITLEVPIGAEGGYYKTSVNNGQHGAKYKINLFLEHQWEDSKWGLTKHTIIKEIETPFEQVELTITNNSNLSTRLMNSTVGTFLPDVELVNVIIEEVTVAVSEAAQHGYLIYGISYANGSKAYIIQVPFDAPSVKKEYMKENMRSYTLNLTLVFLIHPTSETFAVPVVAVSTVKDAVLPSARWFCDERNFHLTISHGNVDQNWLPFISDWHLTPETARKHHYSLRDNDTHLSISVPFLSSHVNYEDFRSSGIKASLHLTLKDGITLANRKDFSVSCRFSPTELIQCLPNGTVVITAVKLVGIENLDTSLFVLRDRQCKPSLVTQKTATFMFSVNACGTNRKFNSTTMTYENEVLYFRPGSNAPVYRLKFGCSYAIKQTVDVQYESKRIPPPSIKPGFGSLVLSLKLFKEKSYSDPYQESEYPVVKYLREDLYFEVELHHPKDARLELNLNDCWATNSQSQDSLTQWPILIKGCTNGEDSYRTVFHEVHYSSRVKFPQHLKRFGVRMFTFVRGTTLSKE
;
A
#
# COMPACT_ATOMS: atom_id res chain seq x y z
N VAL A 1 -12.96 19.09 -61.14
CA VAL A 1 -12.67 18.06 -60.13
C VAL A 1 -11.27 18.35 -59.65
N GLN A 2 -11.08 18.53 -58.35
CA GLN A 2 -9.82 18.97 -57.74
C GLN A 2 -8.87 17.75 -57.73
N GLU A 3 -8.09 17.58 -58.81
CA GLU A 3 -7.26 16.38 -59.07
C GLU A 3 -6.03 16.25 -58.16
N ASP A 4 -5.79 17.21 -57.26
CA ASP A 4 -4.54 17.33 -56.52
C ASP A 4 -4.59 16.80 -55.07
N VAL A 5 -5.59 16.02 -54.67
CA VAL A 5 -5.66 15.48 -53.29
C VAL A 5 -5.97 13.99 -53.29
N PHE A 6 -4.97 13.17 -52.98
CA PHE A 6 -5.13 11.74 -52.80
C PHE A 6 -5.63 11.44 -51.38
N THR A 7 -6.79 10.81 -51.23
CA THR A 7 -7.35 10.49 -49.91
C THR A 7 -7.41 8.99 -49.69
N VAL A 8 -6.67 8.51 -48.68
CA VAL A 8 -6.72 7.13 -48.19
C VAL A 8 -7.61 7.08 -46.96
N THR A 9 -8.54 6.13 -46.93
CA THR A 9 -9.31 5.84 -45.71
C THR A 9 -8.76 4.58 -45.06
N VAL A 10 -8.20 4.71 -43.86
CA VAL A 10 -7.71 3.58 -43.07
C VAL A 10 -8.79 3.19 -42.06
N GLN A 11 -9.17 1.91 -42.07
CA GLN A 11 -10.07 1.34 -41.08
C GLN A 11 -9.24 0.60 -40.02
N ILE A 12 -9.23 1.13 -38.80
CA ILE A 12 -8.52 0.55 -37.66
C ILE A 12 -9.57 -0.15 -36.77
N LYS A 13 -9.35 -1.43 -36.47
CA LYS A 13 -10.14 -2.18 -35.49
C LYS A 13 -9.30 -2.37 -34.24
N ALA A 14 -9.81 -1.94 -33.09
CA ALA A 14 -9.12 -2.06 -31.80
C ALA A 14 -10.02 -2.77 -30.79
N SER A 15 -9.47 -3.74 -30.05
CA SER A 15 -10.16 -4.43 -28.96
C SER A 15 -9.24 -4.56 -27.74
N HIS A 16 -9.84 -4.60 -26.55
CA HIS A 16 -9.16 -4.92 -25.29
C HIS A 16 -8.87 -6.42 -25.14
N THR A 17 -9.45 -7.27 -25.99
CA THR A 17 -9.22 -8.70 -25.96
C THR A 17 -8.39 -9.16 -27.16
N PRO A 18 -7.43 -10.10 -26.98
CA PRO A 18 -6.57 -10.58 -28.06
C PRO A 18 -7.33 -11.24 -29.23
N ASP A 19 -8.54 -11.74 -28.97
CA ASP A 19 -9.41 -12.39 -29.95
C ASP A 19 -10.24 -11.40 -30.80
N MET A 20 -10.02 -10.08 -30.64
CA MET A 20 -10.71 -9.01 -31.37
C MET A 20 -12.25 -9.05 -31.24
N LYS A 21 -12.79 -9.71 -30.22
CA LYS A 21 -14.23 -9.63 -29.91
C LYS A 21 -14.60 -8.22 -29.49
N ASN A 22 -15.78 -7.76 -29.90
CA ASN A 22 -16.29 -6.40 -29.65
C ASN A 22 -15.33 -5.27 -30.06
N ALA A 23 -14.53 -5.47 -31.12
CA ALA A 23 -13.59 -4.46 -31.58
C ALA A 23 -14.30 -3.16 -32.02
N ALA A 24 -13.87 -2.04 -31.45
CA ALA A 24 -14.27 -0.72 -31.91
C ALA A 24 -13.62 -0.45 -33.28
N THR A 25 -14.43 0.00 -34.24
CA THR A 25 -13.95 0.34 -35.59
C THR A 25 -13.79 1.86 -35.68
N LEU A 26 -12.55 2.32 -35.83
CA LEU A 26 -12.20 3.71 -36.09
C LEU A 26 -11.85 3.87 -37.57
N LEU A 27 -12.60 4.71 -38.28
CA LEU A 27 -12.29 5.11 -39.65
C LEU A 27 -11.50 6.42 -39.62
N LYS A 28 -10.24 6.40 -40.06
CA LYS A 28 -9.41 7.59 -40.19
C LYS A 28 -9.14 7.87 -41.66
N ARG A 29 -9.55 9.05 -42.13
CA ARG A 29 -9.23 9.56 -43.46
C ARG A 29 -7.93 10.34 -43.40
N ALA A 30 -7.00 10.03 -44.28
CA ALA A 30 -5.77 10.76 -44.51
C ALA A 30 -5.80 11.30 -45.94
N SER A 31 -5.63 12.60 -46.10
CA SER A 31 -5.63 13.28 -47.39
C SER A 31 -4.26 13.92 -47.61
N CYS A 32 -3.60 13.54 -48.71
CA CYS A 32 -2.32 14.09 -49.11
C CYS A 32 -2.54 15.02 -50.32
N PRO A 33 -2.32 16.34 -50.16
CA PRO A 33 -2.27 17.23 -51.30
C PRO A 33 -0.99 16.97 -52.10
N TYR A 34 -1.14 16.79 -53.41
CA TYR A 34 -0.06 16.62 -54.36
C TYR A 34 0.38 18.01 -54.86
N GLY A 35 1.61 18.41 -54.52
CA GLY A 35 2.25 19.58 -55.12
C GLY A 35 2.93 19.23 -56.45
N PRO A 36 3.23 20.21 -57.33
CA PRO A 36 4.05 19.97 -58.50
C PRO A 36 5.45 19.52 -58.04
N TRP A 37 5.88 18.36 -58.50
CA TRP A 37 7.16 17.80 -58.08
C TRP A 37 8.37 18.65 -58.51
N THR A 38 9.35 18.82 -57.63
CA THR A 38 10.62 19.51 -57.97
C THR A 38 11.56 18.58 -58.76
N PRO A 39 12.44 19.08 -59.64
CA PRO A 39 13.39 18.28 -60.42
C PRO A 39 14.14 17.19 -59.63
N ARG A 40 14.51 17.48 -58.38
CA ARG A 40 15.07 16.51 -57.44
C ARG A 40 14.37 16.62 -56.09
N GLU A 41 14.02 15.48 -55.49
CA GLU A 41 13.44 15.37 -54.16
C GLU A 41 14.19 14.36 -53.31
N LEU A 42 14.45 14.72 -52.06
CA LEU A 42 15.15 13.91 -51.06
C LEU A 42 14.24 13.82 -49.83
N VAL A 43 14.05 12.62 -49.29
CA VAL A 43 13.24 12.39 -48.10
C VAL A 43 14.00 11.55 -47.08
N CYS A 44 14.12 12.06 -45.87
CA CYS A 44 14.64 11.34 -44.71
C CYS A 44 13.47 10.97 -43.83
N GLU A 45 13.03 9.72 -43.91
CA GLU A 45 11.99 9.17 -43.04
C GLU A 45 12.63 8.46 -41.83
N ARG A 46 11.83 7.95 -40.89
CA ARG A 46 12.32 7.20 -39.72
C ARG A 46 13.09 5.94 -40.08
N ASN A 47 12.67 5.21 -41.12
CA ASN A 47 13.17 3.87 -41.44
C ASN A 47 13.86 3.77 -42.81
N TYR A 48 13.79 4.80 -43.64
CA TYR A 48 14.47 4.85 -44.94
C TYR A 48 14.87 6.27 -45.35
N MET A 49 15.80 6.33 -46.29
CA MET A 49 16.12 7.51 -47.10
C MET A 49 15.57 7.31 -48.51
N GLU A 50 15.09 8.37 -49.15
CA GLU A 50 14.55 8.29 -50.51
C GLU A 50 15.07 9.44 -51.35
N VAL A 51 15.35 9.15 -52.62
CA VAL A 51 15.71 10.13 -53.64
C VAL A 51 14.84 9.89 -54.87
N SER A 52 14.22 10.96 -55.35
CA SER A 52 13.43 11.00 -56.57
C SER A 52 14.01 12.06 -57.50
N VAL A 53 14.42 11.67 -58.71
CA VAL A 53 15.02 12.57 -59.70
C VAL A 53 14.24 12.51 -61.00
N ARG A 54 14.05 13.67 -61.64
CA ARG A 54 13.47 13.77 -62.98
C ARG A 54 14.41 13.16 -64.02
N LYS A 55 13.86 12.34 -64.94
CA LYS A 55 14.59 11.82 -66.09
C LYS A 55 14.84 12.96 -67.09
N GLU A 56 16.11 13.27 -67.33
CA GLU A 56 16.49 14.11 -68.47
C GLU A 56 16.44 13.26 -69.74
N VAL A 57 15.38 13.40 -70.52
CA VAL A 57 15.27 12.80 -71.84
C VAL A 57 15.72 13.84 -72.86
N PRO A 58 16.72 13.55 -73.72
CA PRO A 58 17.11 14.47 -74.79
C PRO A 58 15.89 14.79 -75.66
N GLN A 59 15.50 16.06 -75.74
CA GLN A 59 14.46 16.48 -76.68
C GLN A 59 15.01 16.25 -78.09
N THR A 60 14.38 15.35 -78.86
CA THR A 60 14.61 15.27 -80.31
C THR A 60 14.39 16.66 -80.89
N ALA A 61 15.47 17.27 -81.39
CA ALA A 61 15.41 18.48 -82.15
C ALA A 61 14.39 18.28 -83.28
N LYS A 62 13.31 19.08 -83.24
CA LYS A 62 12.44 19.27 -84.40
C LYS A 62 13.27 19.98 -85.45
N ASP A 63 13.91 19.21 -86.33
CA ASP A 63 14.33 19.60 -87.68
C ASP A 63 15.19 18.49 -88.26
N PHE A 64 14.56 17.48 -88.87
CA PHE A 64 15.12 16.76 -90.03
C PHE A 64 13.99 15.99 -90.75
N ILE A 65 13.39 16.70 -91.71
CA ILE A 65 12.85 16.25 -93.01
C ILE A 65 11.46 15.56 -93.06
N GLN A 66 10.56 16.29 -93.73
CA GLN A 66 9.33 15.88 -94.43
C GLN A 66 9.58 14.78 -95.47
N ASN A 67 8.74 13.75 -95.50
CA ASN A 67 8.02 13.26 -96.70
C ASN A 67 7.15 12.04 -96.30
N GLU A 68 5.82 12.21 -96.39
CA GLU A 68 4.85 11.12 -96.42
C GLU A 68 4.72 10.53 -97.86
N PRO A 69 3.96 9.43 -98.12
CA PRO A 69 3.39 8.43 -97.20
C PRO A 69 3.65 6.96 -97.68
N GLU A 70 3.36 5.99 -96.81
CA GLU A 70 2.48 4.82 -97.07
C GLU A 70 2.85 3.63 -96.19
N HIS A 71 1.86 3.21 -95.41
CA HIS A 71 1.62 1.85 -94.91
C HIS A 71 2.84 1.12 -94.36
N TRP A 72 2.95 0.98 -93.02
CA TRP A 72 3.11 -0.31 -92.34
C TRP A 72 2.40 -0.24 -90.98
N THR A 73 1.54 -1.23 -90.76
CA THR A 73 0.87 -1.52 -89.49
C THR A 73 1.89 -1.71 -88.36
N PHE A 74 1.86 -0.84 -87.35
CA PHE A 74 2.54 -1.09 -86.08
C PHE A 74 1.80 -2.22 -85.35
N THR A 75 2.28 -3.46 -85.51
CA THR A 75 2.11 -4.46 -84.46
C THR A 75 2.87 -3.98 -83.25
N ALA A 76 2.16 -3.75 -82.14
CA ALA A 76 2.72 -3.52 -80.83
C ALA A 76 3.74 -4.63 -80.51
N ALA A 77 5.02 -4.29 -80.60
CA ALA A 77 6.09 -5.17 -80.15
C ALA A 77 5.95 -5.32 -78.62
N LYS A 78 5.90 -6.58 -78.18
CA LYS A 78 5.92 -6.98 -76.77
C LYS A 78 7.04 -6.25 -76.01
N PRO A 79 6.80 -5.75 -74.78
CA PRO A 79 7.89 -5.32 -73.90
C PRO A 79 8.51 -6.58 -73.29
N GLY A 80 9.51 -7.13 -73.98
CA GLY A 80 10.29 -8.27 -73.51
C GLY A 80 11.76 -8.05 -73.82
N GLU A 81 12.58 -8.23 -72.78
CA GLU A 81 14.03 -8.50 -72.79
C GLU A 81 15.00 -7.31 -72.68
N ALA A 82 15.46 -7.14 -71.43
CA ALA A 82 16.73 -6.57 -70.99
C ALA A 82 17.06 -5.13 -71.42
N SER A 83 16.30 -4.17 -70.92
CA SER A 83 16.89 -2.85 -70.63
C SER A 83 17.89 -3.04 -69.48
N VAL A 84 19.19 -2.79 -69.72
CA VAL A 84 20.19 -2.83 -68.64
C VAL A 84 19.90 -1.67 -67.70
N TRP A 85 19.37 -2.01 -66.51
CA TRP A 85 19.17 -1.10 -65.39
C TRP A 85 20.10 -1.56 -64.27
N GLN A 86 21.12 -0.75 -63.96
CA GLN A 86 22.11 -1.09 -62.95
C GLN A 86 22.28 0.07 -61.98
N ILE A 87 22.25 -0.24 -60.69
CA ILE A 87 22.53 0.71 -59.61
C ILE A 87 23.97 0.49 -59.20
N VAL A 88 24.79 1.52 -59.22
CA VAL A 88 26.18 1.48 -58.73
C VAL A 88 26.26 2.29 -57.46
N PHE A 89 26.56 1.62 -56.34
CA PHE A 89 26.88 2.26 -55.08
C PHE A 89 28.37 2.56 -55.04
N HIS A 90 28.71 3.81 -54.74
CA HIS A 90 30.09 4.29 -54.69
C HIS A 90 30.54 4.33 -53.22
N GLN A 91 31.21 3.26 -52.78
CA GLN A 91 31.89 3.23 -51.49
C GLN A 91 33.35 3.70 -51.65
N PRO A 92 34.02 4.18 -50.58
CA PRO A 92 35.39 4.68 -50.67
C PRO A 92 36.40 3.62 -51.14
N GLU A 93 36.14 2.36 -50.80
CA GLU A 93 37.04 1.23 -51.07
C GLU A 93 36.64 0.41 -52.31
N GLU A 94 35.35 0.37 -52.67
CA GLU A 94 34.85 -0.42 -53.81
C GLU A 94 33.59 0.20 -54.45
N LYS A 95 33.37 -0.08 -55.75
CA LYS A 95 32.10 0.22 -56.42
C LYS A 95 31.28 -1.06 -56.52
N LYS A 96 30.15 -1.12 -55.81
CA LYS A 96 29.27 -2.29 -55.79
C LYS A 96 28.08 -2.05 -56.70
N ALA A 97 27.92 -2.90 -57.71
CA ALA A 97 26.89 -2.74 -58.71
C ALA A 97 25.80 -3.81 -58.59
N PHE A 98 24.54 -3.39 -58.53
CA PHE A 98 23.37 -4.26 -58.40
C PHE A 98 22.50 -4.17 -59.65
N LEU A 99 22.02 -5.33 -60.12
CA LEU A 99 20.84 -5.37 -60.99
C LEU A 99 19.60 -5.01 -60.16
N VAL A 100 18.57 -4.48 -60.82
CA VAL A 100 17.31 -4.07 -60.15
C VAL A 100 16.69 -5.20 -59.32
N SER A 101 16.69 -6.42 -59.85
CA SER A 101 16.17 -7.60 -59.15
C SER A 101 16.92 -7.90 -57.86
N ASP A 102 18.24 -7.71 -57.86
CA ASP A 102 19.09 -7.98 -56.70
C ASP A 102 18.96 -6.86 -55.66
N ALA A 103 18.80 -5.62 -56.11
CA ALA A 103 18.49 -4.49 -55.24
C ALA A 103 17.15 -4.70 -54.51
N TRP A 104 16.09 -5.14 -55.20
CA TRP A 104 14.82 -5.48 -54.54
C TRP A 104 14.95 -6.61 -53.52
N ARG A 105 15.71 -7.67 -53.85
CA ARG A 105 15.99 -8.77 -52.89
C ARG A 105 16.79 -8.30 -51.67
N ALA A 106 17.65 -7.30 -51.84
CA ALA A 106 18.40 -6.67 -50.76
C ALA A 106 17.58 -5.63 -49.96
N GLY A 107 16.29 -5.44 -50.28
CA GLY A 107 15.38 -4.56 -49.55
C GLY A 107 15.35 -3.10 -50.02
N TYR A 108 16.06 -2.75 -51.10
CA TYR A 108 15.95 -1.43 -51.72
C TYR A 108 14.61 -1.28 -52.43
N GLY A 109 13.97 -0.13 -52.29
CA GLY A 109 12.79 0.21 -53.09
C GLY A 109 13.24 0.95 -54.34
N LEU A 110 13.07 0.35 -55.51
CA LEU A 110 13.32 1.05 -56.78
C LEU A 110 12.02 1.13 -57.58
N ASN A 111 11.64 2.34 -57.99
CA ASN A 111 10.52 2.56 -58.89
C ASN A 111 10.90 3.59 -59.96
N THR A 112 10.45 3.40 -61.20
CA THR A 112 10.70 4.36 -62.28
C THR A 112 9.44 4.57 -63.08
N THR A 113 9.15 5.82 -63.41
CA THR A 113 8.06 6.22 -64.31
C THR A 113 8.66 6.80 -65.59
N ASP A 114 7.85 7.17 -66.58
CA ASP A 114 8.36 7.76 -67.83
C ASP A 114 9.16 9.05 -67.60
N THR A 115 8.90 9.75 -66.50
CA THR A 115 9.50 11.06 -66.20
C THR A 115 10.40 11.07 -64.97
N ARG A 116 10.44 9.99 -64.16
CA ARG A 116 11.18 9.98 -62.87
C ARG A 116 11.82 8.64 -62.52
N ILE A 117 12.87 8.71 -61.71
CA ILE A 117 13.53 7.58 -61.07
C ILE A 117 13.47 7.82 -59.56
N LEU A 118 13.00 6.82 -58.81
CA LEU A 118 12.91 6.82 -57.36
C LEU A 118 13.72 5.66 -56.78
N LEU A 119 14.59 5.97 -55.83
CA LEU A 119 15.38 5.01 -55.08
C LEU A 119 15.16 5.23 -53.58
N ARG A 120 14.72 4.18 -52.89
CA ARG A 120 14.49 4.10 -51.45
C ARG A 120 15.48 3.14 -50.81
N ILE A 121 16.16 3.60 -49.78
CA ILE A 121 17.27 2.93 -49.11
C ILE A 121 16.96 2.81 -47.61
N PRO A 122 16.76 1.59 -47.08
CA PRO A 122 16.61 1.38 -45.65
C PRO A 122 17.89 1.75 -44.87
N TYR A 123 17.74 2.30 -43.65
CA TYR A 123 18.90 2.63 -42.79
C TYR A 123 19.73 1.42 -42.34
N THR A 124 19.24 0.20 -42.54
CA THR A 124 19.92 -1.05 -42.16
C THR A 124 20.85 -1.61 -43.22
N THR A 125 21.06 -0.90 -44.34
CA THR A 125 21.87 -1.40 -45.46
C THR A 125 23.37 -1.14 -45.27
N GLU A 126 24.22 -2.04 -45.78
CA GLU A 126 25.69 -1.96 -45.66
C GLU A 126 26.30 -0.79 -46.48
N GLN A 127 25.54 -0.23 -47.41
CA GLN A 127 25.97 0.79 -48.35
C GLN A 127 25.94 2.20 -47.77
N ILE A 128 25.43 2.35 -46.54
CA ILE A 128 25.35 3.61 -45.81
C ILE A 128 26.71 3.98 -45.23
N GLN A 129 27.09 5.23 -45.42
CA GLN A 129 28.29 5.82 -44.86
C GLN A 129 27.89 6.86 -43.83
N LEU A 130 28.46 6.78 -42.63
CA LEU A 130 28.35 7.84 -41.64
C LEU A 130 29.42 8.88 -41.94
N VAL A 131 29.00 10.10 -42.23
CA VAL A 131 29.89 11.21 -42.58
C VAL A 131 29.62 12.36 -41.63
N GLU A 132 30.64 12.78 -40.89
CA GLU A 132 30.57 13.95 -40.03
C GLU A 132 30.79 15.22 -40.84
N VAL A 133 29.87 16.19 -40.68
CA VAL A 133 29.97 17.50 -41.32
C VAL A 133 30.21 18.55 -40.23
N SER A 134 31.46 19.00 -40.08
CA SER A 134 31.84 20.07 -39.17
C SER A 134 31.55 21.44 -39.80
N ASN A 135 30.82 22.30 -39.09
CA ASN A 135 30.54 23.66 -39.55
C ASN A 135 31.84 24.48 -39.62
N VAL A 136 32.28 24.85 -40.83
CA VAL A 136 33.27 25.92 -40.98
C VAL A 136 32.57 27.25 -40.62
N LEU A 137 32.92 27.80 -39.46
CA LEU A 137 32.44 29.09 -38.98
C LEU A 137 33.08 30.22 -39.80
N SER A 138 32.27 31.11 -40.37
CA SER A 138 32.70 32.46 -40.73
C SER A 138 31.80 33.46 -40.00
N GLY A 139 32.25 33.94 -38.84
CA GLY A 139 31.67 35.13 -38.18
C GLY A 139 32.07 36.42 -38.91
N PRO A 140 31.37 37.55 -38.69
CA PRO A 140 31.75 38.82 -39.30
C PRO A 140 33.11 39.27 -38.76
N ALA A 141 34.02 39.66 -39.65
CA ALA A 141 35.32 40.22 -39.28
C ALA A 141 35.10 41.54 -38.52
N SER A 142 35.55 41.61 -37.26
CA SER A 142 35.69 42.88 -36.55
C SER A 142 37.12 43.38 -36.68
N CYS A 143 37.29 44.60 -37.21
CA CYS A 143 38.58 45.28 -37.25
C CYS A 143 38.76 46.11 -35.97
N GLN A 144 39.79 45.79 -35.19
CA GLN A 144 40.38 46.68 -34.20
C GLN A 144 41.87 46.79 -34.51
N ASP A 145 42.38 48.02 -34.60
CA ASP A 145 43.79 48.34 -34.89
C ASP A 145 44.39 47.68 -36.14
N GLY A 146 43.63 47.62 -37.24
CA GLY A 146 44.16 47.20 -38.54
C GLY A 146 44.57 45.73 -38.64
N GLN A 147 44.27 44.91 -37.64
CA GLN A 147 44.39 43.46 -37.68
C GLN A 147 43.01 42.80 -37.65
N VAL A 148 42.81 41.83 -38.56
CA VAL A 148 41.59 41.02 -38.64
C VAL A 148 41.65 39.94 -37.57
N GLN A 149 40.79 40.01 -36.56
CA GLN A 149 40.65 38.96 -35.56
C GLN A 149 39.36 38.16 -35.83
N LEU A 150 39.52 36.88 -36.17
CA LEU A 150 38.42 35.92 -36.28
C LEU A 150 38.04 35.42 -34.88
N ASN A 151 36.85 35.78 -34.41
CA ASN A 151 36.30 35.21 -33.17
C ASN A 151 35.63 33.85 -33.50
N LEU A 152 36.27 32.77 -33.08
CA LEU A 152 35.75 31.40 -33.17
C LEU A 152 34.89 31.11 -31.92
N PHE A 153 33.61 30.80 -32.10
CA PHE A 153 32.80 30.13 -31.07
C PHE A 153 32.94 28.62 -31.28
N PRO A 154 33.27 27.80 -30.27
CA PRO A 154 33.36 26.36 -30.46
C PRO A 154 31.94 25.77 -30.56
N GLN A 155 31.64 25.10 -31.67
CA GLN A 155 30.69 23.98 -31.67
C GLN A 155 31.58 22.73 -31.78
N ASP A 156 31.86 22.08 -30.65
CA ASP A 156 32.91 21.05 -30.54
C ASP A 156 32.55 19.71 -31.21
N GLN A 157 31.41 19.58 -31.89
CA GLN A 157 30.97 18.34 -32.57
C GLN A 157 30.32 18.65 -33.93
N GLY A 158 30.77 17.98 -35.00
CA GLY A 158 30.09 18.03 -36.29
C GLY A 158 28.80 17.22 -36.27
N ILE A 159 27.89 17.50 -37.22
CA ILE A 159 26.63 16.76 -37.34
C ILE A 159 26.86 15.54 -38.23
N THR A 160 26.56 14.36 -37.71
CA THR A 160 26.67 13.09 -38.46
C THR A 160 25.53 12.93 -39.46
N PHE A 161 25.86 12.56 -40.70
CA PHE A 161 24.91 12.20 -41.75
C PHE A 161 25.04 10.73 -42.13
N SER A 162 23.91 10.04 -42.27
CA SER A 162 23.82 8.79 -43.03
C SER A 162 23.74 9.16 -44.50
N ALA A 163 24.73 8.77 -45.29
CA ALA A 163 24.84 9.14 -46.69
C ALA A 163 25.06 7.91 -47.59
N VAL A 164 24.45 7.94 -48.76
CA VAL A 164 24.63 6.93 -49.80
C VAL A 164 24.92 7.65 -51.10
N ARG A 165 26.11 7.44 -51.65
CA ARG A 165 26.47 7.88 -53.00
C ARG A 165 26.13 6.76 -53.98
N SER A 166 25.21 7.01 -54.89
CA SER A 166 24.79 6.01 -55.88
C SER A 166 24.53 6.65 -57.25
N SER A 167 24.66 5.87 -58.30
CA SER A 167 24.28 6.27 -59.65
C SER A 167 23.49 5.16 -60.33
N ILE A 168 22.42 5.53 -61.02
CA ILE A 168 21.57 4.61 -61.77
C ILE A 168 21.86 4.77 -63.25
N PHE A 169 22.21 3.68 -63.90
CA PHE A 169 22.39 3.59 -65.34
C PHE A 169 21.15 3.01 -65.97
N TYR A 170 20.65 3.68 -67.02
CA TYR A 170 19.52 3.20 -67.78
C TYR A 170 19.70 3.46 -69.27
N LYS A 171 19.13 2.56 -70.08
CA LYS A 171 19.19 2.65 -71.55
C LYS A 171 18.02 3.46 -72.08
N TRP A 172 18.30 4.50 -72.88
CA TRP A 172 17.32 5.21 -73.69
C TRP A 172 17.70 5.09 -75.16
N GLN A 173 16.90 4.34 -75.92
CA GLN A 173 17.22 3.92 -77.30
C GLN A 173 18.61 3.26 -77.40
N TRP A 174 19.61 3.95 -77.96
CA TRP A 174 20.99 3.49 -78.10
C TRP A 174 21.95 4.10 -77.06
N LEU A 175 21.49 5.07 -76.27
CA LEU A 175 22.27 5.78 -75.25
C LEU A 175 22.12 5.12 -73.88
N ILE A 176 23.21 5.07 -73.12
CA ILE A 176 23.18 4.76 -71.68
C ILE A 176 23.27 6.09 -70.94
N LEU A 177 22.23 6.43 -70.19
CA LEU A 177 22.15 7.62 -69.38
C LEU A 177 22.48 7.25 -67.92
N MET A 178 23.21 8.12 -67.25
CA MET A 178 23.59 7.99 -65.84
C MET A 178 22.90 9.08 -65.05
N VAL A 179 22.22 8.70 -63.97
CA VAL A 179 21.56 9.63 -63.04
C VAL A 179 22.19 9.45 -61.68
N ASP A 180 22.73 10.52 -61.12
CA ASP A 180 23.22 10.55 -59.75
C ASP A 180 22.03 10.58 -58.77
N THR A 181 22.00 9.58 -57.90
CA THR A 181 20.96 9.32 -56.91
C THR A 181 21.57 9.33 -55.50
N ALA A 182 22.52 10.22 -55.26
CA ALA A 182 23.05 10.45 -53.92
C ALA A 182 21.97 11.02 -52.97
N VAL A 183 21.94 10.52 -51.74
CA VAL A 183 21.07 10.99 -50.66
C VAL A 183 21.85 11.02 -49.35
N ALA A 184 21.52 11.96 -48.46
CA ALA A 184 22.14 12.08 -47.15
C ALA A 184 21.14 12.66 -46.15
N CYS A 185 21.08 12.07 -44.96
CA CYS A 185 20.11 12.39 -43.93
C CYS A 185 20.80 12.56 -42.56
N PRO A 186 20.47 13.61 -41.79
CA PRO A 186 21.11 13.86 -40.49
C PRO A 186 20.68 12.82 -39.45
N VAL A 187 21.67 12.22 -38.78
CA VAL A 187 21.46 11.25 -37.69
C VAL A 187 21.40 11.95 -36.34
N ASP A 188 22.25 12.95 -36.13
CA ASP A 188 22.33 13.74 -34.90
C ASP A 188 21.90 15.20 -35.14
N GLY A 189 22.25 16.11 -34.23
CA GLY A 189 21.92 17.54 -34.35
C GLY A 189 20.74 17.99 -33.50
N VAL A 190 20.40 17.24 -32.44
CA VAL A 190 19.41 17.66 -31.44
C VAL A 190 20.12 17.92 -30.13
N ASP A 191 20.07 19.17 -29.69
CA ASP A 191 20.60 19.62 -28.41
C ASP A 191 19.45 19.98 -27.46
N TYR A 192 19.75 19.91 -26.15
CA TYR A 192 18.79 20.24 -25.11
C TYR A 192 19.39 21.34 -24.22
N ALA A 193 18.81 22.53 -24.26
CA ALA A 193 19.24 23.66 -23.45
C ALA A 193 18.03 24.39 -22.88
N ASN A 194 18.06 24.73 -21.58
CA ASN A 194 17.03 25.55 -20.92
C ASN A 194 15.57 25.10 -21.15
N LYS A 195 15.29 23.79 -21.09
CA LYS A 195 13.97 23.19 -21.40
C LYS A 195 13.48 23.44 -22.83
N THR A 196 14.41 23.62 -23.77
CA THR A 196 14.15 23.78 -25.20
C THR A 196 14.91 22.72 -25.98
N ILE A 197 14.23 22.12 -26.94
CA ILE A 197 14.79 21.26 -27.97
C ILE A 197 15.34 22.16 -29.06
N ILE A 198 16.63 22.04 -29.37
CA ILE A 198 17.28 22.79 -30.44
C ILE A 198 17.66 21.79 -31.51
N TRP A 199 16.92 21.77 -32.62
CA TRP A 199 17.20 20.89 -33.75
C TRP A 199 17.90 21.67 -34.85
N THR A 200 19.15 21.32 -35.13
CA THR A 200 20.01 21.99 -36.11
C THR A 200 20.24 21.10 -37.32
N VAL A 201 20.01 21.64 -38.52
CA VAL A 201 20.28 20.98 -39.80
C VAL A 201 21.22 21.85 -40.65
N PRO A 202 22.42 21.38 -40.99
CA PRO A 202 23.32 22.09 -41.90
C PRO A 202 22.70 22.28 -43.29
N LYS A 203 22.81 23.49 -43.84
CA LYS A 203 22.35 23.80 -45.22
C LYS A 203 23.29 23.22 -46.27
N TYR A 204 24.58 23.29 -46.00
CA TYR A 204 25.62 22.88 -46.94
C TYR A 204 26.15 21.51 -46.56
N SER A 205 25.71 20.49 -47.30
CA SER A 205 26.34 19.19 -47.27
C SER A 205 27.04 18.92 -48.60
N ARG A 206 28.37 18.76 -48.57
CA ARG A 206 29.19 18.36 -49.74
C ARG A 206 28.79 16.98 -50.31
N LEU A 207 27.88 16.27 -49.65
CA LEU A 207 27.32 15.00 -50.11
C LEU A 207 26.16 15.19 -51.08
N LEU A 208 25.41 16.30 -50.96
CA LEU A 208 24.20 16.56 -51.75
C LEU A 208 24.42 17.61 -52.84
N TYR A 209 25.47 18.42 -52.67
CA TYR A 209 25.84 19.55 -53.51
C TYR A 209 27.24 19.34 -54.13
N ALA A 210 27.43 19.81 -55.37
CA ALA A 210 28.70 19.69 -56.09
C ALA A 210 29.60 20.92 -55.86
N GLU A 211 30.87 20.72 -55.51
CA GLU A 211 31.85 21.80 -55.31
C GLU A 211 31.96 22.69 -56.56
N GLY A 212 31.95 24.02 -56.37
CA GLY A 212 32.08 25.01 -57.44
C GLY A 212 30.79 25.41 -58.18
N THR A 213 29.63 24.90 -57.76
CA THR A 213 28.33 25.33 -58.32
C THR A 213 27.80 26.60 -57.62
N SER A 214 26.69 27.20 -58.08
CA SER A 214 26.01 28.29 -57.38
C SER A 214 24.92 27.71 -56.47
N PHE A 215 24.92 28.03 -55.18
CA PHE A 215 23.87 27.62 -54.23
C PHE A 215 22.95 28.81 -53.91
N LYS A 216 21.65 28.66 -54.15
CA LYS A 216 20.64 29.66 -53.80
C LYS A 216 19.58 29.04 -52.90
N ASP A 217 19.50 29.54 -51.68
CA ASP A 217 18.47 29.15 -50.71
C ASP A 217 17.10 29.68 -51.17
N VAL A 218 16.10 28.80 -51.33
CA VAL A 218 14.79 29.15 -51.91
C VAL A 218 13.71 29.19 -50.84
N LEU A 219 13.53 28.10 -50.10
CA LEU A 219 12.44 27.95 -49.14
C LEU A 219 12.88 27.09 -47.97
N VAL A 220 12.50 27.51 -46.76
CA VAL A 220 12.65 26.73 -45.53
C VAL A 220 11.32 26.76 -44.79
N GLU A 221 10.73 25.59 -44.63
CA GLU A 221 9.47 25.42 -43.90
C GLU A 221 9.63 24.31 -42.87
N ALA A 222 8.95 24.44 -41.74
CA ALA A 222 8.97 23.44 -40.68
C ALA A 222 7.56 23.12 -40.22
N GLY A 223 7.40 21.96 -39.59
CA GLY A 223 6.16 21.62 -38.94
C GLY A 223 6.23 20.38 -38.08
N VAL A 224 5.04 19.91 -37.70
CA VAL A 224 4.85 18.77 -36.77
C VAL A 224 3.92 17.76 -37.43
N ASP A 225 4.25 16.47 -37.35
CA ASP A 225 3.44 15.39 -37.92
C ASP A 225 3.08 15.60 -39.40
N LEU A 226 4.04 16.09 -40.20
CA LEU A 226 3.90 16.42 -41.63
C LEU A 226 2.89 17.55 -41.92
N HIS A 227 2.40 18.24 -40.90
CA HIS A 227 1.60 19.45 -41.03
C HIS A 227 2.49 20.70 -40.98
N LYS A 228 2.60 21.40 -42.12
CA LYS A 228 3.35 22.66 -42.22
C LYS A 228 2.71 23.71 -41.32
N LEU A 229 3.51 24.34 -40.48
CA LEU A 229 3.04 25.39 -39.57
C LEU A 229 3.21 26.76 -40.22
N SER A 230 2.16 27.57 -40.19
CA SER A 230 2.25 28.99 -40.55
C SER A 230 3.02 29.80 -39.50
N ASP A 231 3.54 30.96 -39.87
CA ASP A 231 4.24 31.86 -38.92
C ASP A 231 3.40 32.20 -37.68
N LYS A 232 2.07 32.32 -37.86
CA LYS A 232 1.12 32.57 -36.76
C LYS A 232 1.02 31.38 -35.81
N GLU A 233 0.96 30.16 -36.35
CA GLU A 233 0.91 28.94 -35.55
C GLU A 233 2.23 28.72 -34.82
N MET A 234 3.37 28.91 -35.50
CA MET A 234 4.69 28.84 -34.86
C MET A 234 4.82 29.83 -33.71
N ALA A 235 4.41 31.10 -33.91
CA ALA A 235 4.40 32.10 -32.85
C ALA A 235 3.49 31.73 -31.68
N SER A 236 2.28 31.20 -31.96
CA SER A 236 1.34 30.79 -30.91
C SER A 236 1.87 29.63 -30.05
N ARG A 237 2.63 28.72 -30.67
CA ARG A 237 3.27 27.57 -30.02
C ARG A 237 4.66 27.88 -29.45
N LYS A 238 5.15 29.10 -29.66
CA LYS A 238 6.50 29.58 -29.28
C LYS A 238 7.63 28.81 -29.95
N TYR A 239 7.41 28.33 -31.17
CA TYR A 239 8.44 27.69 -31.99
C TYR A 239 9.23 28.79 -32.68
N VAL A 240 10.55 28.65 -32.72
CA VAL A 240 11.43 29.61 -33.40
C VAL A 240 12.17 28.89 -34.51
N LEU A 241 11.83 29.22 -35.75
CA LEU A 241 12.55 28.77 -36.94
C LEU A 241 13.55 29.85 -37.36
N SER A 242 14.83 29.52 -37.26
CA SER A 242 15.94 30.41 -37.60
C SER A 242 16.67 29.91 -38.83
N ASN A 243 16.67 30.73 -39.88
CA ASN A 243 17.33 30.41 -41.14
C ASN A 243 18.70 31.10 -41.24
N HIS A 244 19.75 30.54 -40.62
CA HIS A 244 21.09 31.13 -40.60
C HIS A 244 21.85 30.89 -41.92
N LEU A 245 23.04 31.49 -42.09
CA LEU A 245 23.84 31.35 -43.31
C LEU A 245 24.20 29.89 -43.60
N ASN A 246 24.65 29.12 -42.59
CA ASN A 246 25.18 27.76 -42.77
C ASN A 246 24.28 26.65 -42.22
N ALA A 247 23.28 26.97 -41.42
CA ALA A 247 22.40 26.00 -40.77
C ALA A 247 20.98 26.54 -40.64
N ILE A 248 20.03 25.61 -40.55
CA ILE A 248 18.64 25.86 -40.19
C ILE A 248 18.45 25.32 -38.78
N THR A 249 17.93 26.16 -37.89
CA THR A 249 17.72 25.79 -36.49
C THR A 249 16.24 25.91 -36.16
N LEU A 250 15.66 24.86 -35.59
CA LEU A 250 14.30 24.85 -35.07
C LEU A 250 14.34 24.68 -33.55
N GLU A 251 13.89 25.69 -32.83
CA GLU A 251 13.79 25.68 -31.38
C GLU A 251 12.36 25.41 -30.95
N VAL A 252 12.17 24.37 -30.13
CA VAL A 252 10.86 23.93 -29.64
C VAL A 252 10.90 23.80 -28.12
N PRO A 253 10.10 24.58 -27.38
CA PRO A 253 9.99 24.41 -25.93
C PRO A 253 9.46 23.01 -25.58
N ILE A 254 10.04 22.38 -24.56
CA ILE A 254 9.58 21.08 -24.07
C ILE A 254 8.17 21.25 -23.46
N GLY A 255 7.23 20.40 -23.86
CA GLY A 255 5.83 20.51 -23.46
C GLY A 255 4.97 21.44 -24.33
N ALA A 256 5.52 21.95 -25.43
CA ALA A 256 4.75 22.75 -26.38
C ALA A 256 3.72 21.92 -27.17
N GLU A 257 2.74 22.58 -27.78
CA GLU A 257 1.69 21.91 -28.54
C GLU A 257 2.28 21.20 -29.78
N GLY A 258 1.86 19.96 -30.04
CA GLY A 258 2.37 19.13 -31.15
C GLY A 258 3.23 17.95 -30.69
N GLY A 259 3.73 17.98 -29.45
CA GLY A 259 4.28 16.79 -28.80
C GLY A 259 3.42 16.31 -27.64
N TYR A 260 3.87 15.23 -27.01
CA TYR A 260 3.19 14.59 -25.89
C TYR A 260 4.19 14.00 -24.90
N TYR A 261 3.80 13.90 -23.63
CA TYR A 261 4.59 13.22 -22.62
C TYR A 261 4.29 11.72 -22.59
N LYS A 262 5.33 10.92 -22.34
CA LYS A 262 5.24 9.50 -21.99
C LYS A 262 5.91 9.26 -20.65
N THR A 263 5.35 8.37 -19.85
CA THR A 263 5.99 7.97 -18.60
C THR A 263 7.24 7.14 -18.92
N SER A 264 8.29 7.37 -18.14
CA SER A 264 9.55 6.64 -18.22
C SER A 264 10.02 6.32 -16.80
N VAL A 265 10.75 5.22 -16.64
CA VAL A 265 11.40 4.87 -15.37
C VAL A 265 12.90 4.90 -15.57
N ASN A 266 13.62 5.48 -14.60
CA ASN A 266 15.07 5.40 -14.54
C ASN A 266 15.48 5.00 -13.12
N ASN A 267 16.21 3.88 -12.97
CA ASN A 267 16.60 3.33 -11.67
C ASN A 267 15.44 3.20 -10.65
N GLY A 268 14.25 2.81 -11.12
CA GLY A 268 13.06 2.67 -10.28
C GLY A 268 12.35 3.97 -9.91
N GLN A 269 12.86 5.12 -10.35
CA GLN A 269 12.22 6.43 -10.15
C GLN A 269 11.29 6.77 -11.31
N HIS A 270 10.11 7.28 -10.96
CA HIS A 270 9.11 7.77 -11.90
C HIS A 270 9.54 9.11 -12.52
N GLY A 271 9.41 9.22 -13.84
CA GLY A 271 9.60 10.46 -14.56
C GLY A 271 8.84 10.45 -15.87
N ALA A 272 9.12 11.45 -16.70
CA ALA A 272 8.52 11.58 -18.01
C ALA A 272 9.56 11.95 -19.05
N LYS A 273 9.26 11.61 -20.30
CA LYS A 273 9.96 12.08 -21.48
C LYS A 273 8.96 12.71 -22.41
N TYR A 274 9.35 13.82 -23.02
CA TYR A 274 8.54 14.48 -24.03
C TYR A 274 8.95 13.96 -25.41
N LYS A 275 7.95 13.63 -26.23
CA LYS A 275 8.12 13.18 -27.60
C LYS A 275 7.46 14.15 -28.56
N ILE A 276 8.16 14.47 -29.64
CA ILE A 276 7.61 15.27 -30.73
C ILE A 276 8.16 14.78 -32.07
N ASN A 277 7.31 14.80 -33.09
CA ASN A 277 7.67 14.38 -34.44
C ASN A 277 7.74 15.62 -35.34
N LEU A 278 8.95 16.15 -35.52
CA LEU A 278 9.21 17.35 -36.30
C LEU A 278 9.52 16.97 -37.75
N PHE A 279 9.24 17.87 -38.67
CA PHE A 279 9.81 17.79 -40.01
C PHE A 279 10.27 19.15 -40.50
N LEU A 280 11.26 19.12 -41.38
CA LEU A 280 11.84 20.29 -42.04
C LEU A 280 11.81 20.07 -43.54
N GLU A 281 11.33 21.05 -44.30
CA GLU A 281 11.39 21.10 -45.76
C GLU A 281 12.34 22.24 -46.16
N HIS A 282 13.45 21.88 -46.80
CA HIS A 282 14.44 22.81 -47.33
C HIS A 282 14.51 22.69 -48.85
N GLN A 283 14.31 23.80 -49.56
CA GLN A 283 14.46 23.87 -51.01
C GLN A 283 15.60 24.82 -51.38
N TRP A 284 16.46 24.37 -52.29
CA TRP A 284 17.54 25.18 -52.85
C TRP A 284 17.66 24.95 -54.35
N GLU A 285 18.25 25.93 -55.03
CA GLU A 285 18.58 25.85 -56.44
C GLU A 285 20.10 25.72 -56.61
N ASP A 286 20.52 24.72 -57.38
CA ASP A 286 21.92 24.51 -57.75
C ASP A 286 22.10 24.28 -59.26
N SER A 287 23.31 24.52 -59.77
CA SER A 287 23.57 24.45 -61.21
C SER A 287 23.62 23.02 -61.77
N LYS A 288 23.57 21.98 -60.91
CA LYS A 288 23.62 20.57 -61.34
C LYS A 288 22.21 19.99 -61.48
N TRP A 289 21.31 20.30 -60.56
CA TRP A 289 19.98 19.68 -60.44
C TRP A 289 18.83 20.67 -60.59
N GLY A 290 19.11 21.97 -60.68
CA GLY A 290 18.10 23.01 -60.58
C GLY A 290 17.52 23.02 -59.16
N LEU A 291 16.18 23.03 -59.05
CA LEU A 291 15.49 23.05 -57.77
C LEU A 291 15.48 21.65 -57.09
N THR A 292 16.14 21.56 -55.94
CA THR A 292 16.11 20.38 -55.07
C THR A 292 15.24 20.66 -53.84
N LYS A 293 14.37 19.73 -53.48
CA LYS A 293 13.59 19.74 -52.23
C LYS A 293 14.07 18.62 -51.32
N HIS A 294 14.35 18.95 -50.07
CA HIS A 294 14.80 18.01 -49.05
C HIS A 294 13.87 18.05 -47.86
N THR A 295 13.19 16.94 -47.58
CA THR A 295 12.27 16.79 -46.47
C THR A 295 12.89 15.86 -45.43
N ILE A 296 13.10 16.36 -44.22
CA ILE A 296 13.71 15.61 -43.13
C ILE A 296 12.69 15.44 -42.02
N ILE A 297 12.37 14.20 -41.65
CA ILE A 297 11.42 13.86 -40.61
C ILE A 297 12.19 13.29 -39.42
N LYS A 298 11.99 13.88 -38.25
CA LYS A 298 12.75 13.56 -37.04
C LYS A 298 11.80 13.39 -35.85
N GLU A 299 11.71 12.16 -35.34
CA GLU A 299 11.15 11.93 -34.01
C GLU A 299 12.21 12.26 -32.96
N ILE A 300 11.88 13.17 -32.07
CA ILE A 300 12.73 13.61 -30.96
C ILE A 300 12.11 13.13 -29.65
N GLU A 301 12.92 12.46 -28.84
CA GLU A 301 12.60 12.06 -27.47
C GLU A 301 13.58 12.73 -26.51
N THR A 302 13.06 13.52 -25.58
CA THR A 302 13.90 14.23 -24.60
C THR A 302 14.56 13.27 -23.62
N PRO A 303 15.66 13.68 -22.97
CA PRO A 303 16.19 12.98 -21.80
C PRO A 303 15.16 12.81 -20.69
N PHE A 304 15.42 11.86 -19.79
CA PHE A 304 14.57 11.58 -18.64
C PHE A 304 14.50 12.80 -17.70
N GLU A 305 13.29 13.29 -17.43
CA GLU A 305 13.02 14.29 -16.38
C GLU A 305 12.26 13.61 -15.23
N GLN A 306 12.84 13.66 -14.03
CA GLN A 306 12.19 13.12 -12.83
C GLN A 306 10.98 13.98 -12.46
N VAL A 307 9.85 13.35 -12.18
CA VAL A 307 8.61 14.04 -11.81
C VAL A 307 8.26 13.70 -10.36
N GLU A 308 8.24 14.72 -9.50
CA GLU A 308 7.79 14.58 -8.11
C GLU A 308 6.29 14.28 -8.06
N LEU A 309 5.92 13.24 -7.31
CA LEU A 309 4.54 12.81 -7.16
C LEU A 309 3.89 13.53 -5.97
N THR A 310 2.71 14.08 -6.20
CA THR A 310 1.92 14.68 -5.12
C THR A 310 1.12 13.61 -4.39
N ILE A 311 1.28 13.56 -3.07
CA ILE A 311 0.50 12.70 -2.18
C ILE A 311 -0.28 13.62 -1.24
N THR A 312 -1.61 13.60 -1.32
CA THR A 312 -2.48 14.40 -0.46
C THR A 312 -3.20 13.50 0.52
N ASN A 313 -2.96 13.72 1.82
CA ASN A 313 -3.60 12.97 2.89
C ASN A 313 -4.82 13.75 3.40
N ASN A 314 -6.02 13.22 3.12
CA ASN A 314 -7.30 13.76 3.55
C ASN A 314 -7.96 12.74 4.50
N SER A 315 -7.61 12.75 5.78
CA SER A 315 -8.33 11.91 6.73
C SER A 315 -9.69 12.49 7.07
N ASN A 316 -10.73 11.67 6.97
CA ASN A 316 -12.05 12.04 7.43
C ASN A 316 -12.25 11.49 8.84
N LEU A 317 -12.11 12.38 9.83
CA LEU A 317 -12.27 12.05 11.24
C LEU A 317 -13.69 11.58 11.60
N SER A 318 -14.71 12.04 10.87
CA SER A 318 -16.11 11.69 11.15
C SER A 318 -16.47 10.26 10.74
N THR A 319 -15.89 9.76 9.65
CA THR A 319 -16.13 8.41 9.14
C THR A 319 -15.07 7.40 9.58
N ARG A 320 -14.07 7.83 10.37
CA ARG A 320 -12.92 7.03 10.80
C ARG A 320 -12.20 6.33 9.63
N LEU A 321 -12.01 7.05 8.52
CA LEU A 321 -11.26 6.60 7.34
C LEU A 321 -10.05 7.51 7.07
N MET A 322 -8.90 6.90 6.76
CA MET A 322 -7.75 7.58 6.15
C MET A 322 -7.92 7.56 4.63
N ASN A 323 -8.04 8.73 4.02
CA ASN A 323 -8.01 8.84 2.56
C ASN A 323 -6.71 9.47 2.10
N SER A 324 -6.07 8.88 1.11
CA SER A 324 -4.89 9.41 0.46
C SER A 324 -5.08 9.41 -1.04
N THR A 325 -4.81 10.55 -1.68
CA THR A 325 -4.80 10.68 -3.13
C THR A 325 -3.35 10.69 -3.61
N VAL A 326 -3.02 9.82 -4.56
CA VAL A 326 -1.68 9.67 -5.14
C VAL A 326 -1.74 9.96 -6.63
N GLY A 327 -0.93 10.90 -7.10
CA GLY A 327 -0.88 11.29 -8.51
C GLY A 327 -0.79 12.81 -8.68
N THR A 328 -0.82 13.34 -9.90
CA THR A 328 -1.45 12.86 -11.14
C THR A 328 -0.53 12.12 -12.10
N PHE A 329 -0.99 10.99 -12.63
CA PHE A 329 -0.29 10.13 -13.61
C PHE A 329 -0.81 10.33 -15.03
N LEU A 330 0.04 10.04 -16.02
CA LEU A 330 -0.35 9.99 -17.43
C LEU A 330 -1.23 8.76 -17.73
N PRO A 331 -1.99 8.74 -18.84
CA PRO A 331 -2.96 7.67 -19.15
C PRO A 331 -2.35 6.28 -19.34
N ASP A 332 -1.06 6.22 -19.69
CA ASP A 332 -0.22 5.04 -19.92
C ASP A 332 0.20 4.31 -18.64
N VAL A 333 -0.13 4.86 -17.47
CA VAL A 333 0.15 4.26 -16.16
C VAL A 333 -1.07 3.57 -15.57
N GLU A 334 -0.89 2.34 -15.12
CA GLU A 334 -1.91 1.51 -14.46
C GLU A 334 -1.42 1.02 -13.09
N LEU A 335 -2.26 1.14 -12.06
CA LEU A 335 -1.97 0.55 -10.75
C LEU A 335 -2.32 -0.94 -10.79
N VAL A 336 -1.34 -1.80 -10.51
CA VAL A 336 -1.51 -3.26 -10.60
C VAL A 336 -1.51 -3.93 -9.22
N ASN A 337 -0.56 -3.54 -8.35
CA ASN A 337 -0.38 -4.17 -7.04
C ASN A 337 -0.20 -3.13 -5.94
N VAL A 338 -0.47 -3.55 -4.70
CA VAL A 338 -0.20 -2.82 -3.47
C VAL A 338 0.57 -3.72 -2.52
N ILE A 339 1.59 -3.18 -1.87
CA ILE A 339 2.36 -3.87 -0.84
C ILE A 339 1.87 -3.37 0.52
N ILE A 340 1.36 -4.31 1.32
CA ILE A 340 0.78 -4.10 2.65
C ILE A 340 1.57 -4.97 3.63
N GLU A 341 2.27 -4.38 4.59
CA GLU A 341 3.07 -5.13 5.58
C GLU A 341 3.99 -6.20 4.94
N GLU A 342 4.69 -5.83 3.87
CA GLU A 342 5.59 -6.70 3.08
C GLU A 342 4.91 -7.76 2.20
N VAL A 343 3.57 -7.87 2.23
CA VAL A 343 2.80 -8.75 1.35
C VAL A 343 2.35 -7.99 0.11
N THR A 344 2.66 -8.53 -1.07
CA THR A 344 2.18 -7.98 -2.35
C THR A 344 0.80 -8.55 -2.66
N VAL A 345 -0.17 -7.66 -2.87
CA VAL A 345 -1.58 -8.00 -3.12
C VAL A 345 -2.04 -7.27 -4.40
N ALA A 346 -2.83 -7.94 -5.24
CA ALA A 346 -3.42 -7.29 -6.41
C ALA A 346 -4.47 -6.25 -5.98
N VAL A 347 -4.65 -5.17 -6.75
CA VAL A 347 -5.64 -4.11 -6.42
C VAL A 347 -7.06 -4.67 -6.24
N SER A 348 -7.43 -5.68 -7.02
CA SER A 348 -8.73 -6.38 -6.92
C SER A 348 -8.89 -7.17 -5.62
N GLU A 349 -7.80 -7.70 -5.07
CA GLU A 349 -7.79 -8.49 -3.83
C GLU A 349 -7.69 -7.60 -2.59
N ALA A 350 -7.07 -6.42 -2.71
CA ALA A 350 -6.93 -5.45 -1.63
C ALA A 350 -8.28 -5.04 -1.01
N ALA A 351 -9.36 -5.01 -1.81
CA ALA A 351 -10.71 -4.76 -1.34
C ALA A 351 -11.21 -5.82 -0.34
N GLN A 352 -10.78 -7.07 -0.47
CA GLN A 352 -11.13 -8.15 0.48
C GLN A 352 -10.46 -7.95 1.85
N HIS A 353 -9.32 -7.25 1.86
CA HIS A 353 -8.58 -6.88 3.07
C HIS A 353 -9.04 -5.54 3.67
N GLY A 354 -10.08 -4.91 3.12
CA GLY A 354 -10.64 -3.65 3.62
C GLY A 354 -9.96 -2.38 3.08
N TYR A 355 -9.14 -2.49 2.03
CA TYR A 355 -8.50 -1.36 1.35
C TYR A 355 -9.27 -1.06 0.07
N LEU A 356 -9.99 0.06 0.06
CA LEU A 356 -10.69 0.49 -1.14
C LEU A 356 -9.77 1.40 -1.95
N ILE A 357 -9.31 0.91 -3.10
CA ILE A 357 -8.44 1.65 -4.01
C ILE A 357 -9.15 1.80 -5.35
N TYR A 358 -9.29 3.03 -5.84
CA TYR A 358 -9.91 3.29 -7.13
C TYR A 358 -9.25 4.48 -7.84
N GLY A 359 -9.25 4.43 -9.17
CA GLY A 359 -8.76 5.50 -10.02
C GLY A 359 -9.83 6.55 -10.30
N ILE A 360 -9.44 7.81 -10.31
CA ILE A 360 -10.21 8.94 -10.85
C ILE A 360 -9.49 9.48 -12.10
N SER A 361 -10.26 9.98 -13.06
CA SER A 361 -9.72 10.61 -14.27
C SER A 361 -10.12 12.08 -14.31
N TYR A 362 -9.17 12.95 -14.61
CA TYR A 362 -9.38 14.38 -14.77
C TYR A 362 -9.72 14.73 -16.22
N ALA A 363 -10.27 15.92 -16.43
CA ALA A 363 -10.68 16.40 -17.76
C ALA A 363 -9.51 16.51 -18.76
N ASN A 364 -8.28 16.67 -18.27
CA ASN A 364 -7.04 16.66 -19.06
C ASN A 364 -6.56 15.23 -19.41
N GLY A 365 -7.31 14.19 -19.06
CA GLY A 365 -6.98 12.79 -19.29
C GLY A 365 -6.03 12.18 -18.25
N SER A 366 -5.47 12.96 -17.33
CA SER A 366 -4.61 12.41 -16.27
C SER A 366 -5.41 11.60 -15.25
N LYS A 367 -4.74 10.66 -14.58
CA LYS A 367 -5.34 9.76 -13.60
C LYS A 367 -4.75 10.02 -12.21
N ALA A 368 -5.55 9.88 -11.17
CA ALA A 368 -5.06 9.77 -9.80
C ALA A 368 -5.72 8.59 -9.11
N TYR A 369 -5.09 8.05 -8.09
CA TYR A 369 -5.60 6.93 -7.33
C TYR A 369 -5.94 7.37 -5.92
N ILE A 370 -7.15 7.06 -5.48
CA ILE A 370 -7.62 7.32 -4.13
C ILE A 370 -7.57 6.00 -3.36
N ILE A 371 -6.95 6.06 -2.19
CA ILE A 371 -6.82 4.96 -1.24
C ILE A 371 -7.68 5.31 -0.03
N GLN A 372 -8.61 4.45 0.35
CA GLN A 372 -9.40 4.59 1.57
C GLN A 372 -9.17 3.39 2.48
N VAL A 373 -8.72 3.66 3.71
CA VAL A 373 -8.42 2.62 4.72
C VAL A 373 -9.06 2.98 6.06
N PRO A 374 -9.80 2.06 6.71
CA PRO A 374 -10.31 2.28 8.05
C PRO A 374 -9.20 2.38 9.11
N PHE A 375 -9.37 3.26 10.10
CA PHE A 375 -8.41 3.36 11.22
C PHE A 375 -8.26 2.06 12.03
N ASP A 376 -9.28 1.20 12.00
CA ASP A 376 -9.29 -0.06 12.74
C ASP A 376 -8.58 -1.20 11.99
N ALA A 377 -8.16 -0.99 10.73
CA ALA A 377 -7.44 -1.99 9.95
C ALA A 377 -6.14 -2.44 10.65
N PRO A 378 -5.76 -3.74 10.56
CA PRO A 378 -4.59 -4.28 11.26
C PRO A 378 -3.26 -3.59 10.90
N SER A 379 -3.09 -3.17 9.65
CA SER A 379 -1.86 -2.52 9.16
C SER A 379 -1.66 -1.09 9.65
N VAL A 380 -2.71 -0.47 10.20
CA VAL A 380 -2.63 0.91 10.67
C VAL A 380 -2.00 0.88 12.05
N LYS A 381 -0.77 1.38 12.12
CA LYS A 381 -0.03 1.51 13.38
C LYS A 381 -0.67 2.58 14.24
N LYS A 382 -0.90 2.24 15.51
CA LYS A 382 -1.63 3.04 16.48
C LYS A 382 -0.70 3.38 17.64
N GLU A 383 -0.45 4.66 17.85
CA GLU A 383 0.46 5.11 18.92
C GLU A 383 -0.23 6.13 19.82
N TYR A 384 -0.02 5.99 21.14
CA TYR A 384 -0.53 6.95 22.11
C TYR A 384 0.37 8.20 22.17
N MET A 385 -0.26 9.36 21.95
CA MET A 385 0.34 10.68 22.06
C MET A 385 -0.09 11.35 23.37
N LYS A 386 0.48 12.53 23.69
CA LYS A 386 0.04 13.31 24.85
C LYS A 386 -1.41 13.83 24.65
N GLU A 387 -2.08 14.18 25.75
CA GLU A 387 -3.42 14.82 25.76
C GLU A 387 -4.59 13.96 25.26
N ASN A 388 -4.57 12.64 25.53
CA ASN A 388 -5.61 11.70 25.06
C ASN A 388 -5.74 11.65 23.53
N MET A 389 -4.63 11.88 22.82
CA MET A 389 -4.56 11.75 21.38
C MET A 389 -3.90 10.44 20.96
N ARG A 390 -4.28 9.94 19.79
CA ARG A 390 -3.65 8.81 19.13
C ARG A 390 -3.20 9.20 17.75
N SER A 391 -1.99 8.77 17.39
CA SER A 391 -1.48 8.83 16.03
C SER A 391 -1.81 7.52 15.32
N TYR A 392 -2.39 7.64 14.13
CA TYR A 392 -2.66 6.55 13.24
C TYR A 392 -1.78 6.71 12.01
N THR A 393 -0.93 5.72 11.76
CA THR A 393 0.05 5.74 10.67
C THR A 393 -0.23 4.59 9.73
N LEU A 394 -0.52 4.92 8.48
CA LEU A 394 -0.68 3.98 7.38
C LEU A 394 0.59 4.03 6.51
N ASN A 395 1.18 2.87 6.25
CA ASN A 395 2.34 2.73 5.38
C ASN A 395 2.05 1.67 4.32
N LEU A 396 2.02 2.10 3.05
CA LEU A 396 1.72 1.26 1.89
C LEU A 396 2.71 1.57 0.78
N THR A 397 2.97 0.61 -0.10
CA THR A 397 3.71 0.89 -1.35
C THR A 397 2.87 0.48 -2.55
N LEU A 398 2.59 1.43 -3.44
CA LEU A 398 1.84 1.19 -4.67
C LEU A 398 2.79 0.80 -5.79
N VAL A 399 2.42 -0.21 -6.60
CA VAL A 399 3.21 -0.67 -7.74
C VAL A 399 2.44 -0.41 -9.03
N PHE A 400 3.05 0.36 -9.92
CA PHE A 400 2.48 0.77 -11.18
C PHE A 400 3.16 0.07 -12.36
N LEU A 401 2.39 -0.16 -13.42
CA LEU A 401 2.80 -0.72 -14.69
C LEU A 401 2.62 0.32 -15.80
N ILE A 402 3.60 0.43 -16.70
CA ILE A 402 3.58 1.36 -17.83
C ILE A 402 3.28 0.59 -19.12
N HIS A 403 2.30 1.08 -19.89
CA HIS A 403 1.94 0.52 -21.19
C HIS A 403 2.50 1.35 -22.34
N PRO A 404 3.05 0.73 -23.41
CA PRO A 404 3.20 -0.71 -23.65
C PRO A 404 4.55 -1.30 -23.19
N THR A 405 5.46 -0.50 -22.61
CA THR A 405 6.84 -0.93 -22.29
C THR A 405 6.89 -2.04 -21.24
N SER A 406 5.83 -2.25 -20.46
CA SER A 406 5.73 -3.23 -19.39
C SER A 406 6.76 -3.02 -18.27
N GLU A 407 7.29 -1.81 -18.14
CA GLU A 407 8.15 -1.40 -17.04
C GLU A 407 7.31 -1.07 -15.79
N THR A 408 7.90 -1.27 -14.61
CA THR A 408 7.21 -1.03 -13.33
C THR A 408 7.97 -0.07 -12.43
N PHE A 409 7.26 0.71 -11.64
CA PHE A 409 7.82 1.55 -10.57
C PHE A 409 6.96 1.51 -9.31
N ALA A 410 7.58 1.82 -8.17
CA ALA A 410 6.93 1.76 -6.87
C ALA A 410 6.87 3.14 -6.21
N VAL A 411 5.75 3.44 -5.55
CA VAL A 411 5.50 4.72 -4.86
C VAL A 411 5.13 4.43 -3.40
N PRO A 412 5.99 4.79 -2.43
CA PRO A 412 5.66 4.68 -1.02
C PRO A 412 4.63 5.75 -0.63
N VAL A 413 3.60 5.35 0.12
CA VAL A 413 2.52 6.19 0.61
C VAL A 413 2.50 6.09 2.12
N VAL A 414 2.85 7.20 2.77
CA VAL A 414 2.78 7.34 4.23
C VAL A 414 1.71 8.37 4.57
N ALA A 415 0.67 7.92 5.26
CA ALA A 415 -0.38 8.79 5.76
C ALA A 415 -0.38 8.76 7.28
N VAL A 416 -0.45 9.94 7.90
CA VAL A 416 -0.47 10.10 9.35
C VAL A 416 -1.68 10.94 9.73
N SER A 417 -2.39 10.56 10.78
CA SER A 417 -3.51 11.33 11.31
C SER A 417 -3.60 11.24 12.82
N THR A 418 -3.84 12.37 13.45
CA THR A 418 -3.94 12.48 14.91
C THR A 418 -5.40 12.67 15.31
N VAL A 419 -5.91 11.81 16.19
CA VAL A 419 -7.31 11.80 16.62
C VAL A 419 -7.38 11.83 18.15
N LYS A 420 -8.34 12.57 18.71
CA LYS A 420 -8.58 12.66 20.15
C LYS A 420 -9.61 11.63 20.62
N ASP A 421 -9.25 10.35 20.54
CA ASP A 421 -10.11 9.21 20.87
C ASP A 421 -9.45 8.23 21.85
N ALA A 422 -8.38 8.64 22.56
CA ALA A 422 -7.73 7.78 23.53
C ALA A 422 -8.61 7.55 24.76
N VAL A 423 -8.88 6.28 25.05
CA VAL A 423 -9.51 5.79 26.28
C VAL A 423 -8.40 5.14 27.10
N LEU A 424 -8.05 5.76 28.23
CA LEU A 424 -7.03 5.24 29.13
C LEU A 424 -7.56 4.07 29.95
N PRO A 425 -6.70 3.10 30.31
CA PRO A 425 -7.08 2.02 31.22
C PRO A 425 -7.48 2.59 32.59
N SER A 426 -8.45 1.95 33.21
CA SER A 426 -8.97 2.34 34.53
C SER A 426 -8.92 1.16 35.49
N ALA A 427 -8.62 1.40 36.76
CA ALA A 427 -8.49 0.35 37.75
C ALA A 427 -9.59 0.44 38.81
N ARG A 428 -10.14 -0.72 39.16
CA ARG A 428 -11.00 -0.92 40.33
C ARG A 428 -10.30 -1.89 41.26
N TRP A 429 -10.43 -1.67 42.56
CA TRP A 429 -9.80 -2.53 43.55
C TRP A 429 -10.70 -2.77 44.75
N PHE A 430 -10.48 -3.90 45.39
CA PHE A 430 -11.01 -4.22 46.70
C PHE A 430 -10.00 -5.09 47.45
N CYS A 431 -10.20 -5.25 48.75
CA CYS A 431 -9.39 -6.14 49.57
C CYS A 431 -10.27 -7.09 50.34
N ASP A 432 -9.86 -8.36 50.37
CA ASP A 432 -10.41 -9.33 51.31
C ASP A 432 -9.57 -9.35 52.58
N GLU A 433 -9.78 -10.33 53.46
CA GLU A 433 -9.04 -10.44 54.73
C GLU A 433 -7.53 -10.71 54.55
N ARG A 434 -7.09 -11.18 53.38
CA ARG A 434 -5.72 -11.69 53.13
C ARG A 434 -5.01 -11.11 51.91
N ASN A 435 -5.74 -10.59 50.93
CA ASN A 435 -5.25 -10.23 49.60
C ASN A 435 -5.80 -8.88 49.11
N PHE A 436 -4.98 -8.22 48.32
CA PHE A 436 -5.39 -7.14 47.42
C PHE A 436 -5.93 -7.75 46.12
N HIS A 437 -7.07 -7.28 45.66
CA HIS A 437 -7.64 -7.61 44.36
C HIS A 437 -7.74 -6.35 43.50
N LEU A 438 -7.06 -6.36 42.37
CA LEU A 438 -7.06 -5.27 41.40
C LEU A 438 -7.59 -5.78 40.07
N THR A 439 -8.53 -5.03 39.49
CA THR A 439 -9.06 -5.29 38.15
C THR A 439 -8.86 -4.02 37.33
N ILE A 440 -8.03 -4.11 36.31
CA ILE A 440 -7.75 -3.02 35.37
C ILE A 440 -8.59 -3.29 34.12
N SER A 441 -9.55 -2.42 33.82
CA SER A 441 -10.29 -2.46 32.56
C SER A 441 -9.42 -1.86 31.47
N HIS A 442 -9.21 -2.61 30.39
CA HIS A 442 -8.44 -2.17 29.24
C HIS A 442 -9.09 -0.96 28.55
N GLY A 443 -8.24 -0.04 28.12
CA GLY A 443 -8.61 1.07 27.26
C GLY A 443 -8.42 0.69 25.79
N ASN A 444 -8.25 1.71 24.95
CA ASN A 444 -7.93 1.49 23.53
C ASN A 444 -6.47 1.84 23.18
N VAL A 445 -5.64 2.17 24.18
CA VAL A 445 -4.22 2.60 24.01
C VAL A 445 -3.20 1.67 24.65
N ASP A 446 -3.65 0.72 25.45
CA ASP A 446 -2.85 -0.05 26.40
C ASP A 446 -2.54 -1.48 25.94
N GLN A 447 -2.85 -1.83 24.68
CA GLN A 447 -2.54 -3.13 24.08
C GLN A 447 -1.04 -3.52 24.20
N ASN A 448 -0.15 -2.53 24.15
CA ASN A 448 1.30 -2.72 24.27
C ASN A 448 1.86 -2.27 25.63
N TRP A 449 1.01 -2.07 26.65
CA TRP A 449 1.46 -1.60 27.97
C TRP A 449 1.61 -2.78 28.93
N LEU A 450 2.79 -2.90 29.52
CA LEU A 450 3.16 -4.00 30.40
C LEU A 450 2.95 -3.62 31.88
N PRO A 451 2.40 -4.52 32.72
CA PRO A 451 2.16 -4.25 34.14
C PRO A 451 3.41 -4.48 35.00
N PHE A 452 3.66 -3.53 35.90
CA PHE A 452 4.76 -3.57 36.87
C PHE A 452 4.24 -3.36 38.30
N ILE A 453 4.71 -4.15 39.25
CA ILE A 453 4.46 -3.93 40.68
C ILE A 453 5.78 -3.58 41.36
N SER A 454 5.90 -2.37 41.93
CA SER A 454 7.15 -1.92 42.56
C SER A 454 8.39 -2.15 41.67
N ASP A 455 8.29 -1.74 40.39
CA ASP A 455 9.29 -1.92 39.33
C ASP A 455 9.61 -3.36 38.89
N TRP A 456 8.89 -4.36 39.39
CA TRP A 456 8.97 -5.73 38.87
C TRP A 456 7.96 -5.98 37.77
N HIS A 457 8.45 -6.43 36.61
CA HIS A 457 7.59 -6.84 35.49
C HIS A 457 6.76 -8.07 35.88
N LEU A 458 5.44 -7.93 35.76
CA LEU A 458 4.48 -8.94 36.16
C LEU A 458 4.13 -9.84 34.97
N THR A 459 4.90 -10.93 34.81
CA THR A 459 4.62 -12.00 33.85
C THR A 459 3.92 -13.16 34.55
N PRO A 460 3.28 -14.09 33.82
CA PRO A 460 2.70 -15.29 34.42
C PRO A 460 3.72 -16.10 35.25
N GLU A 461 4.98 -16.14 34.84
CA GLU A 461 6.07 -16.84 35.54
C GLU A 461 6.47 -16.11 36.82
N THR A 462 6.65 -14.78 36.78
CA THR A 462 7.01 -14.00 37.97
C THR A 462 5.86 -13.97 38.98
N ALA A 463 4.61 -13.90 38.50
CA ALA A 463 3.42 -14.00 39.34
C ALA A 463 3.39 -15.33 40.11
N ARG A 464 3.61 -16.48 39.43
CA ARG A 464 3.63 -17.80 40.08
C ARG A 464 4.74 -17.93 41.11
N LYS A 465 5.94 -17.38 40.83
CA LYS A 465 7.07 -17.36 41.76
C LYS A 465 6.75 -16.62 43.06
N HIS A 466 5.97 -15.54 42.99
CA HIS A 466 5.60 -14.72 44.14
C HIS A 466 4.22 -15.06 44.73
N HIS A 467 3.60 -16.16 44.29
CA HIS A 467 2.25 -16.58 44.68
C HIS A 467 1.16 -15.53 44.39
N TYR A 468 1.29 -14.82 43.28
CA TYR A 468 0.28 -13.90 42.77
C TYR A 468 -0.63 -14.60 41.75
N SER A 469 -1.88 -14.16 41.67
CA SER A 469 -2.77 -14.56 40.57
C SER A 469 -2.79 -13.44 39.53
N LEU A 470 -2.48 -13.78 38.29
CA LEU A 470 -2.56 -12.90 37.13
C LEU A 470 -3.49 -13.56 36.11
N ARG A 471 -4.54 -12.85 35.68
CA ARG A 471 -5.45 -13.28 34.61
C ARG A 471 -5.75 -12.11 33.70
N ASP A 472 -5.59 -12.33 32.40
CA ASP A 472 -5.95 -11.37 31.35
C ASP A 472 -7.00 -12.02 30.43
N ASN A 473 -8.01 -11.25 30.05
CA ASN A 473 -9.08 -11.68 29.16
C ASN A 473 -9.35 -10.65 28.05
N ASP A 474 -8.32 -9.88 27.67
CA ASP A 474 -8.31 -8.80 26.66
C ASP A 474 -9.17 -7.56 27.01
N THR A 475 -10.14 -7.71 27.92
CA THR A 475 -11.00 -6.62 28.40
C THR A 475 -10.64 -6.15 29.81
N HIS A 476 -10.13 -7.06 30.64
CA HIS A 476 -9.77 -6.83 32.02
C HIS A 476 -8.54 -7.64 32.43
N LEU A 477 -7.56 -6.95 33.00
CA LEU A 477 -6.42 -7.54 33.69
C LEU A 477 -6.73 -7.64 35.20
N SER A 478 -6.82 -8.86 35.71
CA SER A 478 -7.10 -9.16 37.11
C SER A 478 -5.87 -9.66 37.84
N ILE A 479 -5.54 -9.00 38.97
CA ILE A 479 -4.33 -9.22 39.75
C ILE A 479 -4.72 -9.41 41.22
N SER A 480 -4.27 -10.52 41.83
CA SER A 480 -4.40 -10.76 43.27
C SER A 480 -3.03 -10.85 43.93
N VAL A 481 -2.80 -10.03 44.97
CA VAL A 481 -1.53 -9.93 45.70
C VAL A 481 -1.75 -10.17 47.20
N PRO A 482 -1.06 -11.14 47.84
CA PRO A 482 -1.16 -11.36 49.28
C PRO A 482 -0.66 -10.18 50.13
N PHE A 483 -1.30 -9.95 51.27
CA PHE A 483 -0.96 -8.87 52.21
C PHE A 483 0.51 -8.92 52.68
N LEU A 484 1.03 -10.10 53.01
CA LEU A 484 2.41 -10.29 53.51
C LEU A 484 3.48 -10.32 52.42
N SER A 485 3.17 -9.86 51.21
CA SER A 485 4.11 -9.92 50.10
C SER A 485 5.25 -8.90 50.19
N SER A 486 6.39 -9.21 49.55
CA SER A 486 7.58 -8.35 49.49
C SER A 486 7.36 -7.02 48.77
N HIS A 487 6.34 -6.94 47.91
CA HIS A 487 6.02 -5.75 47.11
C HIS A 487 4.90 -4.88 47.69
N VAL A 488 4.42 -5.20 48.90
CA VAL A 488 3.44 -4.40 49.64
C VAL A 488 4.16 -3.41 50.55
N ASN A 489 3.62 -2.19 50.62
CA ASN A 489 4.09 -1.13 51.48
C ASN A 489 3.18 -1.01 52.72
N TYR A 490 3.77 -0.99 53.91
CA TYR A 490 3.02 -0.84 55.17
C TYR A 490 3.18 0.60 55.68
N GLU A 491 2.08 1.34 55.73
CA GLU A 491 2.09 2.78 56.01
C GLU A 491 1.90 3.09 57.50
N ASP A 492 0.94 2.45 58.16
CA ASP A 492 0.53 2.80 59.53
C ASP A 492 -0.10 1.62 60.29
N PHE A 493 0.05 1.62 61.61
CA PHE A 493 -0.55 0.68 62.56
C PHE A 493 -1.56 1.40 63.46
N ARG A 494 -2.83 0.98 63.39
CA ARG A 494 -3.88 1.46 64.32
C ARG A 494 -4.65 0.29 64.91
N SER A 495 -5.38 0.56 65.98
CA SER A 495 -6.36 -0.39 66.54
C SER A 495 -7.42 -0.81 65.50
N SER A 496 -7.71 0.06 64.53
CA SER A 496 -8.62 -0.22 63.41
C SER A 496 -8.01 -1.04 62.27
N GLY A 497 -6.75 -1.46 62.37
CA GLY A 497 -6.06 -2.26 61.36
C GLY A 497 -4.78 -1.64 60.81
N ILE A 498 -4.09 -2.43 60.00
CA ILE A 498 -2.80 -2.10 59.38
C ILE A 498 -3.08 -1.52 58.00
N LYS A 499 -2.71 -0.26 57.78
CA LYS A 499 -2.85 0.37 56.46
C LYS A 499 -1.70 -0.09 55.58
N ALA A 500 -2.03 -0.78 54.50
CA ALA A 500 -1.07 -1.26 53.51
C ALA A 500 -1.46 -0.78 52.12
N SER A 501 -0.46 -0.46 51.31
CA SER A 501 -0.60 0.03 49.95
C SER A 501 0.21 -0.76 48.94
N LEU A 502 -0.30 -0.79 47.72
CA LEU A 502 0.30 -1.48 46.57
C LEU A 502 0.34 -0.50 45.40
N HIS A 503 1.53 -0.33 44.83
CA HIS A 503 1.75 0.50 43.65
C HIS A 503 1.92 -0.37 42.41
N LEU A 504 1.09 -0.12 41.41
CA LEU A 504 1.17 -0.74 40.09
C LEU A 504 1.33 0.32 39.01
N THR A 505 2.24 0.08 38.07
CA THR A 505 2.52 0.97 36.95
C THR A 505 2.37 0.20 35.64
N LEU A 506 1.69 0.79 34.66
CA LEU A 506 1.68 0.34 33.27
C LEU A 506 2.77 1.10 32.51
N LYS A 507 3.73 0.36 31.94
CA LYS A 507 4.86 0.91 31.16
C LYS A 507 4.74 0.51 29.70
N ASP A 508 5.23 1.35 28.81
CA ASP A 508 5.28 1.07 27.38
C ASP A 508 6.18 -0.15 27.08
N GLY A 509 5.70 -1.10 26.28
CA GLY A 509 6.43 -2.34 26.01
C GLY A 509 7.76 -2.17 25.25
N ILE A 510 7.97 -1.03 24.57
CA ILE A 510 9.19 -0.76 23.80
C ILE A 510 10.07 0.23 24.56
N THR A 511 9.52 1.38 24.95
CA THR A 511 10.29 2.47 25.56
C THR A 511 10.43 2.34 27.08
N LEU A 512 9.66 1.45 27.72
CA LEU A 512 9.55 1.31 29.18
C LEU A 512 9.17 2.61 29.91
N ALA A 513 8.66 3.61 29.19
CA ALA A 513 8.19 4.85 29.76
C ALA A 513 6.92 4.62 30.58
N ASN A 514 6.81 5.28 31.74
CA ASN A 514 5.62 5.21 32.58
C ASN A 514 4.42 5.84 31.84
N ARG A 515 3.36 5.07 31.65
CA ARG A 515 2.13 5.51 30.97
C ARG A 515 1.00 5.76 31.95
N LYS A 516 0.84 4.89 32.95
CA LYS A 516 -0.20 5.02 33.95
C LYS A 516 0.20 4.40 35.29
N ASP A 517 -0.12 5.08 36.38
CA ASP A 517 0.11 4.59 37.75
C ASP A 517 -1.21 4.39 38.49
N PHE A 518 -1.26 3.32 39.28
CA PHE A 518 -2.36 2.97 40.16
C PHE A 518 -1.80 2.74 41.57
N SER A 519 -2.42 3.38 42.56
CA SER A 519 -2.09 3.19 43.97
C SER A 519 -3.33 2.67 44.69
N VAL A 520 -3.20 1.48 45.25
CA VAL A 520 -4.25 0.82 46.03
C VAL A 520 -3.88 0.92 47.50
N SER A 521 -4.86 1.17 48.37
CA SER A 521 -4.64 1.20 49.82
C SER A 521 -5.79 0.53 50.56
N CYS A 522 -5.47 -0.37 51.48
CA CYS A 522 -6.43 -1.14 52.25
C CYS A 522 -6.03 -1.24 53.73
N ARG A 523 -6.99 -1.59 54.58
CA ARG A 523 -6.76 -1.85 56.00
C ARG A 523 -6.98 -3.33 56.28
N PHE A 524 -5.96 -4.01 56.77
CA PHE A 524 -6.02 -5.42 57.14
C PHE A 524 -6.12 -5.58 58.65
N SER A 525 -6.73 -6.68 59.09
CA SER A 525 -6.86 -6.98 60.52
C SER A 525 -5.47 -7.22 61.14
N PRO A 526 -5.18 -6.67 62.34
CA PRO A 526 -3.93 -6.97 63.03
C PRO A 526 -3.76 -8.45 63.38
N THR A 527 -4.85 -9.23 63.40
CA THR A 527 -4.82 -10.68 63.65
C THR A 527 -4.08 -11.46 62.56
N GLU A 528 -3.92 -10.93 61.36
CA GLU A 528 -3.14 -11.58 60.28
C GLU A 528 -1.63 -11.61 60.60
N LEU A 529 -1.15 -10.76 61.50
CA LEU A 529 0.26 -10.76 61.91
C LEU A 529 0.55 -11.73 63.06
N ILE A 530 -0.46 -12.17 63.82
CA ILE A 530 -0.28 -12.94 65.04
C ILE A 530 -1.11 -14.21 65.05
N GLN A 531 -0.45 -15.33 65.34
CA GLN A 531 -1.08 -16.61 65.56
C GLN A 531 -0.71 -17.14 66.95
N CYS A 532 -1.72 -17.35 67.78
CA CYS A 532 -1.60 -17.91 69.13
C CYS A 532 -2.05 -19.37 69.08
N LEU A 533 -1.12 -20.32 69.18
CA LEU A 533 -1.42 -21.74 69.08
C LEU A 533 -1.83 -22.34 70.44
N PRO A 534 -2.77 -23.30 70.49
CA PRO A 534 -3.23 -23.91 71.75
C PRO A 534 -2.13 -24.59 72.58
N ASN A 535 -1.04 -25.01 71.95
CA ASN A 535 0.13 -25.60 72.61
C ASN A 535 1.02 -24.56 73.34
N GLY A 536 0.65 -23.27 73.32
CA GLY A 536 1.42 -22.19 73.93
C GLY A 536 2.57 -21.68 73.06
N THR A 537 2.56 -21.94 71.75
CA THR A 537 3.47 -21.30 70.79
C THR A 537 2.85 -20.02 70.22
N VAL A 538 3.60 -18.92 70.22
CA VAL A 538 3.20 -17.67 69.58
C VAL A 538 4.04 -17.46 68.33
N VAL A 539 3.35 -17.19 67.22
CA VAL A 539 3.95 -16.74 65.96
C VAL A 539 3.52 -15.30 65.73
N ILE A 540 4.48 -14.38 65.61
CA ILE A 540 4.23 -12.95 65.33
C ILE A 540 5.12 -12.51 64.18
N THR A 541 4.52 -11.90 63.16
CA THR A 541 5.21 -11.30 62.02
C THR A 541 5.19 -9.79 62.16
N ALA A 542 6.34 -9.18 62.38
CA ALA A 542 6.50 -7.73 62.34
C ALA A 542 6.84 -7.28 60.91
N VAL A 543 6.35 -6.10 60.52
CA VAL A 543 6.55 -5.55 59.16
C VAL A 543 7.32 -4.24 59.22
N LYS A 544 8.07 -3.96 58.16
CA LYS A 544 8.80 -2.71 57.96
C LYS A 544 7.86 -1.59 57.51
N LEU A 545 7.76 -0.54 58.33
CA LEU A 545 6.99 0.66 58.02
C LEU A 545 7.74 1.58 57.05
N VAL A 546 7.02 2.14 56.07
CA VAL A 546 7.58 3.07 55.07
C VAL A 546 8.15 4.33 55.74
N GLY A 547 7.57 4.80 56.84
CA GLY A 547 8.01 6.01 57.54
C GLY A 547 9.31 5.90 58.35
N ILE A 548 9.96 4.74 58.40
CA ILE A 548 11.22 4.53 59.14
C ILE A 548 12.34 4.12 58.17
N GLU A 549 13.15 5.09 57.77
CA GLU A 549 14.30 4.88 56.91
C GLU A 549 15.37 3.98 57.57
N ASN A 550 16.07 3.18 56.75
CA ASN A 550 17.14 2.26 57.17
C ASN A 550 16.74 1.23 58.24
N LEU A 551 15.44 0.96 58.41
CA LEU A 551 14.99 -0.11 59.27
C LEU A 551 15.41 -1.47 58.71
N ASP A 552 16.21 -2.19 59.49
CA ASP A 552 16.66 -3.56 59.22
C ASP A 552 15.83 -4.53 60.06
N THR A 553 15.06 -5.39 59.37
CA THR A 553 14.17 -6.38 59.95
C THR A 553 14.91 -7.47 60.71
N SER A 554 16.19 -7.73 60.40
CA SER A 554 17.02 -8.72 61.10
C SER A 554 17.38 -8.31 62.54
N LEU A 555 17.36 -7.00 62.81
CA LEU A 555 17.71 -6.43 64.11
C LEU A 555 16.52 -6.34 65.06
N PHE A 556 15.32 -6.76 64.65
CA PHE A 556 14.16 -6.84 65.54
C PHE A 556 14.45 -7.79 66.70
N VAL A 557 13.95 -7.43 67.88
CA VAL A 557 14.07 -8.22 69.11
C VAL A 557 12.74 -8.21 69.85
N LEU A 558 12.52 -9.21 70.70
CA LEU A 558 11.43 -9.17 71.68
C LEU A 558 11.88 -8.39 72.93
N ARG A 559 11.04 -8.38 73.98
CA ARG A 559 11.41 -7.78 75.28
C ARG A 559 12.72 -8.33 75.83
N ASP A 560 12.93 -9.64 75.72
CA ASP A 560 14.25 -10.24 75.87
C ASP A 560 15.05 -10.06 74.58
N ARG A 561 16.16 -9.31 74.67
CA ARG A 561 17.00 -8.96 73.52
C ARG A 561 17.75 -10.15 72.92
N GLN A 562 17.84 -11.27 73.64
CA GLN A 562 18.40 -12.51 73.13
C GLN A 562 17.45 -13.21 72.14
N CYS A 563 16.15 -12.91 72.19
CA CYS A 563 15.18 -13.48 71.28
C CYS A 563 15.15 -12.73 69.95
N LYS A 564 15.72 -13.39 68.93
CA LYS A 564 15.83 -12.94 67.54
C LYS A 564 14.74 -13.57 66.65
N PRO A 565 14.41 -12.97 65.50
CA PRO A 565 13.44 -13.53 64.57
C PRO A 565 13.94 -14.86 63.98
N SER A 566 13.03 -15.80 63.77
CA SER A 566 13.31 -17.10 63.15
C SER A 566 13.31 -17.04 61.62
N LEU A 567 12.54 -16.11 61.03
CA LEU A 567 12.49 -15.89 59.58
C LEU A 567 12.56 -14.40 59.30
N VAL A 568 13.48 -13.98 58.43
CA VAL A 568 13.68 -12.57 58.07
C VAL A 568 13.57 -12.41 56.57
N THR A 569 12.80 -11.42 56.13
CA THR A 569 12.74 -10.94 54.75
C THR A 569 13.06 -9.45 54.74
N GLN A 570 13.22 -8.85 53.54
CA GLN A 570 13.48 -7.41 53.41
C GLN A 570 12.38 -6.52 54.04
N LYS A 571 11.15 -7.04 54.14
CA LYS A 571 9.97 -6.28 54.60
C LYS A 571 9.34 -6.84 55.87
N THR A 572 9.64 -8.08 56.27
CA THR A 572 9.01 -8.73 57.44
C THR A 572 10.03 -9.50 58.27
N ALA A 573 9.75 -9.66 59.56
CA ALA A 573 10.48 -10.55 60.46
C ALA A 573 9.48 -11.34 61.31
N THR A 574 9.59 -12.66 61.30
CA THR A 574 8.70 -13.56 62.03
C THR A 574 9.42 -14.16 63.22
N PHE A 575 8.77 -14.13 64.37
CA PHE A 575 9.22 -14.76 65.60
C PHE A 575 8.33 -15.94 65.92
N MET A 576 8.94 -17.05 66.36
CA MET A 576 8.26 -18.23 66.85
C MET A 576 8.85 -18.60 68.21
N PHE A 577 8.07 -18.48 69.28
CA PHE A 577 8.55 -18.70 70.64
C PHE A 577 7.44 -19.20 71.56
N SER A 578 7.81 -19.77 72.71
CA SER A 578 6.84 -20.21 73.73
C SER A 578 6.32 -19.02 74.54
N VAL A 579 5.03 -19.02 74.90
CA VAL A 579 4.37 -17.99 75.72
C VAL A 579 5.06 -17.74 77.07
N ASN A 580 5.84 -18.69 77.59
CA ASN A 580 6.55 -18.56 78.88
C ASN A 580 8.00 -18.05 78.73
N ALA A 581 8.46 -17.77 77.51
CA ALA A 581 9.84 -17.37 77.21
C ALA A 581 9.93 -15.91 76.71
N CYS A 582 11.14 -15.46 76.36
CA CYS A 582 11.41 -14.19 75.68
C CYS A 582 10.91 -12.92 76.39
N GLY A 583 10.90 -12.92 77.73
CA GLY A 583 10.45 -11.78 78.52
C GLY A 583 8.94 -11.49 78.41
N THR A 584 8.15 -12.50 78.04
CA THR A 584 6.68 -12.39 77.95
C THR A 584 6.08 -12.15 79.33
N ASN A 585 5.22 -11.13 79.43
CA ASN A 585 4.50 -10.84 80.66
C ASN A 585 3.18 -11.62 80.70
N ARG A 586 2.88 -12.25 81.85
CA ARG A 586 1.68 -13.05 82.05
C ARG A 586 0.73 -12.33 82.98
N LYS A 587 -0.48 -12.02 82.50
CA LYS A 587 -1.57 -11.43 83.28
C LYS A 587 -2.66 -12.46 83.51
N PHE A 588 -3.09 -12.58 84.76
CA PHE A 588 -4.21 -13.43 85.14
C PHE A 588 -5.47 -12.58 85.31
N ASN A 589 -6.52 -12.97 84.60
CA ASN A 589 -7.88 -12.54 84.87
C ASN A 589 -8.67 -13.76 85.38
N SER A 590 -9.79 -13.55 86.07
CA SER A 590 -10.65 -14.59 86.65
C SER A 590 -11.11 -15.66 85.65
N THR A 591 -11.12 -15.36 84.35
CA THR A 591 -11.59 -16.24 83.26
C THR A 591 -10.56 -16.50 82.17
N THR A 592 -9.57 -15.62 81.98
CA THR A 592 -8.58 -15.68 80.89
C THR A 592 -7.16 -15.39 81.36
N MET A 593 -6.19 -16.02 80.72
CA MET A 593 -4.77 -15.76 80.88
C MET A 593 -4.22 -15.07 79.66
N THR A 594 -3.74 -13.85 79.83
CA THR A 594 -3.24 -13.03 78.73
C THR A 594 -1.73 -12.95 78.81
N TYR A 595 -1.06 -13.36 77.73
CA TYR A 595 0.38 -13.25 77.55
C TYR A 595 0.68 -12.08 76.65
N GLU A 596 1.41 -11.08 77.15
CA GLU A 596 1.77 -9.87 76.43
C GLU A 596 3.27 -9.80 76.16
N ASN A 597 3.65 -9.46 74.93
CA ASN A 597 5.03 -9.19 74.56
C ASN A 597 5.09 -8.05 73.52
N GLU A 598 6.30 -7.58 73.22
CA GLU A 598 6.52 -6.45 72.32
C GLU A 598 7.68 -6.75 71.37
N VAL A 599 7.48 -6.49 70.08
CA VAL A 599 8.57 -6.44 69.10
C VAL A 599 9.15 -5.04 69.10
N LEU A 600 10.47 -4.95 69.25
CA LEU A 600 11.22 -3.71 69.41
C LEU A 600 12.33 -3.63 68.36
N TYR A 601 12.58 -2.43 67.84
CA TYR A 601 13.75 -2.10 67.04
C TYR A 601 14.48 -0.93 67.65
N PHE A 602 15.79 -1.07 67.79
CA PHE A 602 16.68 -0.02 68.24
C PHE A 602 17.59 0.35 67.08
N ARG A 603 17.75 1.65 66.80
CA ARG A 603 18.81 2.09 65.89
C ARG A 603 20.17 1.75 66.50
N PRO A 604 21.17 1.36 65.71
CA PRO A 604 22.54 1.19 66.20
C PRO A 604 22.99 2.43 67.00
N GLY A 605 23.41 2.24 68.25
CA GLY A 605 23.83 3.32 69.16
C GLY A 605 22.72 4.03 69.95
N SER A 606 21.44 3.67 69.76
CA SER A 606 20.31 4.22 70.54
C SER A 606 19.77 3.20 71.54
N ASN A 607 19.46 3.66 72.77
CA ASN A 607 18.80 2.85 73.79
C ASN A 607 17.26 2.96 73.79
N ALA A 608 16.70 3.90 73.01
CA ALA A 608 15.25 4.05 72.87
C ALA A 608 14.74 3.31 71.62
N PRO A 609 13.65 2.51 71.74
CA PRO A 609 13.11 1.77 70.59
C PRO A 609 12.40 2.73 69.64
N VAL A 610 12.75 2.67 68.35
CA VAL A 610 12.16 3.49 67.28
C VAL A 610 10.95 2.81 66.65
N TYR A 611 10.90 1.48 66.71
CA TYR A 611 9.72 0.69 66.38
C TYR A 611 9.25 -0.08 67.61
N ARG A 612 7.94 -0.08 67.86
CA ARG A 612 7.31 -0.79 68.97
C ARG A 612 5.96 -1.37 68.55
N LEU A 613 5.90 -2.69 68.43
CA LEU A 613 4.66 -3.43 68.15
C LEU A 613 4.28 -4.26 69.38
N LYS A 614 3.21 -3.87 70.07
CA LYS A 614 2.69 -4.62 71.21
C LYS A 614 1.67 -5.64 70.75
N PHE A 615 1.74 -6.86 71.30
CA PHE A 615 0.76 -7.90 71.01
C PHE A 615 0.45 -8.72 72.26
N GLY A 616 -0.71 -9.38 72.25
CA GLY A 616 -1.14 -10.23 73.35
C GLY A 616 -1.99 -11.41 72.90
N CYS A 617 -1.69 -12.59 73.44
CA CYS A 617 -2.47 -13.81 73.26
C CYS A 617 -3.27 -14.09 74.53
N SER A 618 -4.58 -14.22 74.41
CA SER A 618 -5.45 -14.56 75.56
C SER A 618 -5.97 -15.99 75.44
N TYR A 619 -5.71 -16.81 76.45
CA TYR A 619 -6.17 -18.19 76.57
C TYR A 619 -7.20 -18.30 77.70
N ALA A 620 -8.27 -19.06 77.54
CA ALA A 620 -9.24 -19.27 78.62
C ALA A 620 -8.68 -20.22 79.70
N ILE A 621 -8.84 -19.88 81.00
CA ILE A 621 -8.34 -20.68 82.14
C ILE A 621 -9.39 -21.71 82.59
N LYS A 622 -10.67 -21.33 82.56
CA LYS A 622 -11.79 -22.23 82.79
C LYS A 622 -12.39 -22.60 81.44
N GLN A 623 -12.05 -23.79 80.94
CA GLN A 623 -12.86 -24.42 79.91
C GLN A 623 -13.97 -25.19 80.63
N THR A 624 -15.11 -24.55 80.84
CA THR A 624 -16.35 -25.34 80.77
C THR A 624 -16.43 -25.73 79.30
N VAL A 625 -16.13 -27.00 78.99
CA VAL A 625 -16.51 -27.52 77.68
C VAL A 625 -18.02 -27.67 77.75
N ASP A 626 -18.73 -26.61 77.38
CA ASP A 626 -20.08 -26.79 76.90
C ASP A 626 -19.93 -27.58 75.60
N VAL A 627 -20.23 -28.88 75.67
CA VAL A 627 -20.63 -29.60 74.48
C VAL A 627 -21.99 -29.01 74.12
N GLN A 628 -21.98 -27.91 73.37
CA GLN A 628 -23.19 -27.46 72.72
C GLN A 628 -23.59 -28.53 71.70
N TYR A 629 -24.52 -29.39 72.10
CA TYR A 629 -25.51 -29.87 71.15
C TYR A 629 -26.47 -28.73 70.90
N GLU A 630 -26.07 -27.79 70.04
CA GLU A 630 -27.02 -26.93 69.37
C GLU A 630 -27.38 -27.58 68.03
N SER A 631 -28.67 -27.75 67.80
CA SER A 631 -29.21 -27.73 66.44
C SER A 631 -28.83 -26.37 65.84
N LYS A 632 -27.64 -26.31 65.23
CA LYS A 632 -27.08 -25.23 64.39
C LYS A 632 -27.97 -23.98 64.33
N ARG A 633 -27.82 -23.03 65.27
CA ARG A 633 -28.35 -21.67 65.04
C ARG A 633 -27.54 -21.03 63.93
N ILE A 634 -28.19 -20.91 62.78
CA ILE A 634 -27.64 -20.34 61.56
C ILE A 634 -27.32 -18.86 61.84
N PRO A 635 -26.09 -18.37 61.66
CA PRO A 635 -25.79 -16.93 61.74
C PRO A 635 -26.68 -16.18 60.73
N PRO A 636 -27.09 -14.92 60.98
CA PRO A 636 -27.78 -14.15 59.95
C PRO A 636 -26.91 -14.20 58.68
N PRO A 637 -27.45 -14.67 57.54
CA PRO A 637 -26.63 -14.97 56.39
C PRO A 637 -25.91 -13.70 55.95
N SER A 638 -24.59 -13.72 55.97
CA SER A 638 -23.81 -12.74 55.21
C SER A 638 -23.92 -13.14 53.74
N ILE A 639 -24.67 -12.36 52.97
CA ILE A 639 -24.81 -12.57 51.53
C ILE A 639 -23.51 -12.09 50.89
N LYS A 640 -22.56 -13.01 50.71
CA LYS A 640 -21.52 -12.84 49.71
C LYS A 640 -22.17 -13.19 48.36
N PRO A 641 -22.14 -12.32 47.34
CA PRO A 641 -22.63 -12.70 46.02
C PRO A 641 -21.78 -13.87 45.51
N GLY A 642 -22.39 -15.06 45.48
CA GLY A 642 -21.83 -16.22 44.82
C GLY A 642 -22.20 -16.14 43.34
N PHE A 643 -21.20 -16.10 42.48
CA PHE A 643 -21.42 -16.22 41.04
C PHE A 643 -21.36 -17.71 40.67
N GLY A 644 -22.42 -18.20 40.05
CA GLY A 644 -22.49 -19.55 39.51
C GLY A 644 -23.10 -19.49 38.12
N SER A 645 -22.50 -20.18 37.16
CA SER A 645 -23.02 -20.27 35.80
C SER A 645 -24.06 -21.39 35.71
N LEU A 646 -25.20 -21.10 35.08
CA LEU A 646 -26.19 -22.11 34.74
C LEU A 646 -25.73 -22.85 33.48
N VAL A 647 -25.69 -24.18 33.55
CA VAL A 647 -25.27 -25.01 32.40
C VAL A 647 -26.52 -25.38 31.60
N LEU A 648 -26.59 -24.86 30.39
CA LEU A 648 -27.66 -25.12 29.42
C LEU A 648 -27.12 -26.02 28.30
N SER A 649 -27.96 -26.89 27.76
CA SER A 649 -27.68 -27.58 26.50
C SER A 649 -28.80 -27.34 25.49
N LEU A 650 -28.44 -27.09 24.24
CA LEU A 650 -29.35 -27.04 23.09
C LEU A 650 -29.13 -28.32 22.28
N LYS A 651 -30.20 -29.08 22.06
CA LYS A 651 -30.16 -30.35 21.33
C LYS A 651 -31.19 -30.34 20.20
N LEU A 652 -30.82 -30.92 19.06
CA LEU A 652 -31.72 -31.15 17.93
C LEU A 652 -32.21 -32.61 17.93
N PHE A 653 -33.49 -32.81 17.69
CA PHE A 653 -34.16 -34.12 17.69
C PHE A 653 -34.67 -34.48 16.30
N LYS A 654 -34.68 -35.79 16.03
CA LYS A 654 -35.09 -36.33 14.72
C LYS A 654 -36.58 -36.18 14.47
N GLU A 655 -37.39 -36.20 15.53
CA GLU A 655 -38.85 -36.22 15.48
C GLU A 655 -39.48 -35.39 16.60
N LYS A 656 -40.76 -35.03 16.43
CA LYS A 656 -41.59 -34.29 17.40
C LYS A 656 -41.75 -35.03 18.75
N SER A 657 -41.43 -36.32 18.82
CA SER A 657 -41.46 -37.11 20.06
C SER A 657 -40.36 -36.72 21.05
N TYR A 658 -39.32 -36.00 20.62
CA TYR A 658 -38.15 -35.64 21.44
C TYR A 658 -37.51 -36.84 22.16
N SER A 659 -37.52 -38.00 21.51
CA SER A 659 -36.99 -39.25 22.08
C SER A 659 -35.56 -39.52 21.61
N ASP A 660 -35.27 -39.34 20.33
CA ASP A 660 -33.94 -39.57 19.75
C ASP A 660 -33.27 -38.25 19.28
N PRO A 661 -32.24 -37.77 20.01
CA PRO A 661 -31.45 -36.62 19.60
C PRO A 661 -30.40 -37.01 18.54
N TYR A 662 -30.05 -36.07 17.67
CA TYR A 662 -28.90 -36.23 16.77
C TYR A 662 -27.59 -36.30 17.58
N GLN A 663 -26.75 -37.29 17.27
CA GLN A 663 -25.42 -37.46 17.86
C GLN A 663 -24.39 -36.54 17.19
N GLU A 664 -23.26 -36.26 17.85
CA GLU A 664 -22.21 -35.38 17.30
C GLU A 664 -21.69 -35.85 15.94
N SER A 665 -21.59 -37.16 15.69
CA SER A 665 -21.16 -37.73 14.42
C SER A 665 -22.20 -37.61 13.28
N GLU A 666 -23.44 -37.23 13.59
CA GLU A 666 -24.52 -37.04 12.60
C GLU A 666 -24.61 -35.59 12.11
N TYR A 667 -23.78 -34.68 12.63
CA TYR A 667 -23.66 -33.31 12.13
C TYR A 667 -22.67 -33.24 10.95
N PRO A 668 -22.94 -32.43 9.91
CA PRO A 668 -24.07 -31.52 9.75
C PRO A 668 -25.37 -32.22 9.36
N VAL A 669 -26.48 -31.83 10.01
CA VAL A 669 -27.81 -32.39 9.73
C VAL A 669 -28.36 -31.78 8.43
N VAL A 670 -28.61 -32.64 7.44
CA VAL A 670 -29.18 -32.24 6.15
C VAL A 670 -30.70 -32.44 6.17
N LYS A 671 -31.45 -31.39 5.86
CA LYS A 671 -32.92 -31.36 5.80
C LYS A 671 -33.39 -30.59 4.57
N TYR A 672 -34.53 -30.97 4.01
CA TYR A 672 -35.13 -30.21 2.91
C TYR A 672 -35.73 -28.89 3.45
N LEU A 673 -35.79 -27.87 2.59
CA LEU A 673 -36.43 -26.61 2.94
C LEU A 673 -37.88 -26.85 3.39
N ARG A 674 -38.30 -26.13 4.44
CA ARG A 674 -39.60 -26.23 5.12
C ARG A 674 -39.84 -27.49 5.95
N GLU A 675 -38.90 -28.43 6.02
CA GLU A 675 -38.99 -29.52 7.00
C GLU A 675 -38.82 -29.01 8.42
N ASP A 676 -39.49 -29.65 9.37
CA ASP A 676 -39.43 -29.26 10.77
C ASP A 676 -38.10 -29.70 11.41
N LEU A 677 -37.48 -28.77 12.14
CA LEU A 677 -36.35 -29.00 13.04
C LEU A 677 -36.84 -28.91 14.48
N TYR A 678 -36.61 -29.95 15.27
CA TYR A 678 -37.11 -30.03 16.65
C TYR A 678 -36.01 -29.74 17.67
N PHE A 679 -36.03 -28.56 18.26
CA PHE A 679 -35.04 -28.12 19.25
C PHE A 679 -35.56 -28.30 20.68
N GLU A 680 -34.67 -28.73 21.58
CA GLU A 680 -34.89 -28.76 23.02
C GLU A 680 -33.72 -28.04 23.70
N VAL A 681 -34.05 -27.04 24.53
CA VAL A 681 -33.08 -26.43 25.44
C VAL A 681 -33.35 -26.98 26.83
N GLU A 682 -32.31 -27.49 27.48
CA GLU A 682 -32.38 -28.13 28.80
C GLU A 682 -31.43 -27.43 29.78
N LEU A 683 -31.97 -27.01 30.93
CA LEU A 683 -31.19 -26.57 32.08
C LEU A 683 -30.74 -27.78 32.90
N HIS A 684 -29.44 -28.07 32.93
CA HIS A 684 -28.90 -29.27 33.59
C HIS A 684 -28.81 -29.13 35.11
N HIS A 685 -28.33 -27.98 35.58
CA HIS A 685 -28.13 -27.69 37.00
C HIS A 685 -28.40 -26.20 37.29
N PRO A 686 -28.97 -25.86 38.46
CA PRO A 686 -29.43 -26.76 39.52
C PRO A 686 -30.82 -27.35 39.26
N LYS A 687 -31.09 -28.54 39.81
CA LYS A 687 -32.39 -29.23 39.75
C LYS A 687 -33.42 -28.61 40.73
N ASP A 688 -33.61 -27.30 40.65
CA ASP A 688 -34.54 -26.53 41.48
C ASP A 688 -35.88 -26.34 40.77
N ALA A 689 -36.95 -26.93 41.31
CA ALA A 689 -38.30 -26.86 40.74
C ALA A 689 -38.86 -25.43 40.61
N ARG A 690 -38.28 -24.44 41.30
CA ARG A 690 -38.71 -23.03 41.25
C ARG A 690 -38.10 -22.27 40.06
N LEU A 691 -37.07 -22.81 39.42
CA LEU A 691 -36.48 -22.22 38.23
C LEU A 691 -37.31 -22.58 37.00
N GLU A 692 -37.60 -21.58 36.18
CA GLU A 692 -38.20 -21.76 34.87
C GLU A 692 -37.22 -21.28 33.79
N LEU A 693 -36.93 -22.13 32.82
CA LEU A 693 -36.12 -21.78 31.67
C LEU A 693 -36.97 -21.00 30.67
N ASN A 694 -36.65 -19.74 30.40
CA ASN A 694 -37.31 -18.97 29.34
C ASN A 694 -36.31 -18.60 28.24
N LEU A 695 -36.72 -18.79 26.99
CA LEU A 695 -35.93 -18.41 25.81
C LEU A 695 -36.34 -16.99 25.42
N ASN A 696 -35.44 -16.03 25.53
CA ASN A 696 -35.75 -14.64 25.21
C ASN A 696 -35.51 -14.35 23.71
N ASP A 697 -34.25 -14.40 23.30
CA ASP A 697 -33.85 -14.11 21.92
C ASP A 697 -33.13 -15.32 21.34
N CYS A 698 -33.53 -15.73 20.15
CA CYS A 698 -32.95 -16.87 19.44
C CYS A 698 -32.85 -16.48 17.96
N TRP A 699 -31.70 -16.71 17.35
CA TRP A 699 -31.46 -16.38 15.96
C TRP A 699 -30.57 -17.43 15.30
N ALA A 700 -30.70 -17.56 13.99
CA ALA A 700 -29.76 -18.31 13.17
C ALA A 700 -28.76 -17.35 12.52
N THR A 701 -27.56 -17.85 12.24
CA THR A 701 -26.50 -17.14 11.51
C THR A 701 -26.05 -17.95 10.31
N ASN A 702 -25.49 -17.29 9.30
CA ASN A 702 -24.89 -17.94 8.13
C ASN A 702 -23.44 -18.41 8.36
N SER A 703 -22.90 -18.27 9.57
CA SER A 703 -21.55 -18.66 9.97
C SER A 703 -21.54 -19.19 11.40
N GLN A 704 -20.41 -19.77 11.84
CA GLN A 704 -20.24 -20.25 13.21
C GLN A 704 -20.20 -19.12 14.26
N SER A 705 -20.00 -17.86 13.85
CA SER A 705 -19.98 -16.72 14.76
C SER A 705 -21.40 -16.30 15.16
N GLN A 706 -21.64 -16.19 16.47
CA GLN A 706 -22.89 -15.68 17.04
C GLN A 706 -23.14 -14.21 16.64
N ASP A 707 -22.08 -13.44 16.37
CA ASP A 707 -22.11 -12.01 16.03
C ASP A 707 -22.06 -11.75 14.52
N SER A 708 -22.40 -12.75 13.68
CA SER A 708 -22.49 -12.56 12.24
C SER A 708 -23.48 -11.43 11.90
N LEU A 709 -23.13 -10.55 10.96
CA LEU A 709 -24.01 -9.45 10.51
C LEU A 709 -25.34 -9.96 9.92
N THR A 710 -25.34 -11.18 9.35
CA THR A 710 -26.55 -11.82 8.83
C THR A 710 -27.16 -12.70 9.90
N GLN A 711 -28.17 -12.17 10.60
CA GLN A 711 -28.93 -12.89 11.63
C GLN A 711 -30.39 -13.01 11.20
N TRP A 712 -30.98 -14.20 11.34
CA TRP A 712 -32.41 -14.40 11.19
C TRP A 712 -33.05 -14.66 12.56
N PRO A 713 -33.85 -13.73 13.10
CA PRO A 713 -34.46 -13.91 14.40
C PRO A 713 -35.58 -14.96 14.36
N ILE A 714 -35.45 -15.99 15.19
CA ILE A 714 -36.41 -17.07 15.42
C ILE A 714 -37.37 -16.69 16.56
N LEU A 715 -36.80 -16.11 17.63
CA LEU A 715 -37.53 -15.58 18.80
C LEU A 715 -37.04 -14.16 19.10
N ILE A 716 -37.98 -13.27 19.42
CA ILE A 716 -37.72 -11.88 19.80
C ILE A 716 -38.48 -11.61 21.10
N LYS A 717 -37.77 -11.27 22.18
CA LYS A 717 -38.36 -10.96 23.50
C LYS A 717 -39.32 -12.05 24.02
N GLY A 718 -38.97 -13.31 23.79
CA GLY A 718 -39.75 -14.49 24.20
C GLY A 718 -40.92 -14.85 23.28
N CYS A 719 -41.15 -14.08 22.22
CA CYS A 719 -42.25 -14.29 21.28
C CYS A 719 -41.72 -14.79 19.92
N THR A 720 -42.57 -15.52 19.19
CA THR A 720 -42.27 -15.95 17.82
C THR A 720 -42.08 -14.75 16.91
N ASN A 721 -41.09 -14.77 16.02
CA ASN A 721 -40.91 -13.70 15.04
C ASN A 721 -42.18 -13.53 14.18
N GLY A 722 -42.81 -12.35 14.26
CA GLY A 722 -44.05 -12.05 13.54
C GLY A 722 -43.86 -11.80 12.05
N GLU A 723 -42.62 -11.48 11.63
CA GLU A 723 -42.25 -11.25 10.24
C GLU A 723 -41.98 -12.55 9.48
N ASP A 724 -41.79 -13.67 10.19
CA ASP A 724 -41.63 -14.99 9.57
C ASP A 724 -43.01 -15.59 9.22
N SER A 725 -43.18 -15.95 7.96
CA SER A 725 -44.37 -16.65 7.46
C SER A 725 -44.50 -18.06 8.06
N TYR A 726 -43.37 -18.68 8.42
CA TYR A 726 -43.27 -20.00 9.00
C TYR A 726 -42.89 -19.90 10.47
N ARG A 727 -43.81 -19.34 11.27
CA ARG A 727 -43.60 -19.10 12.69
C ARG A 727 -43.12 -20.33 13.44
N THR A 728 -42.18 -20.10 14.36
CA THR A 728 -41.71 -21.07 15.35
C THR A 728 -42.89 -21.64 16.15
N VAL A 729 -42.93 -22.95 16.33
CA VAL A 729 -44.00 -23.63 17.07
C VAL A 729 -43.46 -24.12 18.41
N PHE A 730 -43.99 -23.61 19.53
CA PHE A 730 -43.65 -24.14 20.85
C PHE A 730 -44.39 -25.46 21.11
N HIS A 731 -43.69 -26.42 21.71
CA HIS A 731 -44.25 -27.70 22.11
C HIS A 731 -44.29 -27.81 23.62
N GLU A 732 -45.40 -28.28 24.17
CA GLU A 732 -45.54 -28.50 25.61
C GLU A 732 -44.59 -29.59 26.09
N VAL A 733 -44.03 -29.37 27.28
CA VAL A 733 -43.18 -30.34 27.96
C VAL A 733 -43.98 -30.93 29.11
N HIS A 734 -44.17 -32.25 29.08
CA HIS A 734 -44.82 -32.98 30.16
C HIS A 734 -43.80 -33.81 30.95
N TYR A 735 -44.19 -34.14 32.17
CA TYR A 735 -43.43 -35.04 33.04
C TYR A 735 -43.31 -36.42 32.39
N SER A 736 -42.10 -36.98 32.38
CA SER A 736 -41.81 -38.34 31.89
C SER A 736 -40.62 -38.96 32.62
N SER A 737 -40.31 -40.22 32.34
CA SER A 737 -39.12 -40.88 32.90
C SER A 737 -37.82 -40.14 32.57
N ARG A 738 -37.75 -39.47 31.40
CA ARG A 738 -36.63 -38.60 30.98
C ARG A 738 -36.72 -37.19 31.55
N VAL A 739 -37.93 -36.63 31.63
CA VAL A 739 -38.17 -35.24 32.01
C VAL A 739 -38.73 -35.15 33.43
N LYS A 740 -37.85 -34.92 34.40
CA LYS A 740 -38.22 -34.78 35.82
C LYS A 740 -38.73 -33.38 36.18
N PHE A 741 -38.25 -32.34 35.49
CA PHE A 741 -38.62 -30.94 35.71
C PHE A 741 -39.03 -30.31 34.38
N PRO A 742 -40.31 -30.39 33.98
CA PRO A 742 -40.78 -29.82 32.71
C PRO A 742 -40.42 -28.33 32.52
N GLN A 743 -40.41 -27.55 33.61
CA GLN A 743 -40.05 -26.14 33.64
C GLN A 743 -38.58 -25.84 33.30
N HIS A 744 -37.69 -26.85 33.33
CA HIS A 744 -36.27 -26.71 32.96
C HIS A 744 -36.01 -26.93 31.49
N LEU A 745 -37.05 -27.28 30.73
CA LEU A 745 -36.93 -27.53 29.31
C LEU A 745 -37.86 -26.62 28.53
N LYS A 746 -37.39 -26.15 27.38
CA LYS A 746 -38.24 -25.51 26.36
C LYS A 746 -38.03 -26.22 25.04
N ARG A 747 -39.13 -26.61 24.42
CA ARG A 747 -39.16 -27.32 23.14
C ARG A 747 -39.82 -26.43 22.09
N PHE A 748 -39.19 -26.35 20.93
CA PHE A 748 -39.75 -25.61 19.81
C PHE A 748 -39.36 -26.23 18.47
N GLY A 749 -40.21 -26.02 17.48
CA GLY A 749 -40.02 -26.43 16.10
C GLY A 749 -39.75 -25.22 15.21
N VAL A 750 -38.73 -25.30 14.36
CA VAL A 750 -38.41 -24.28 13.35
C VAL A 750 -38.44 -24.95 11.97
N ARG A 751 -39.07 -24.33 10.98
CA ARG A 751 -39.03 -24.84 9.61
C ARG A 751 -37.71 -24.49 8.96
N MET A 752 -37.04 -25.47 8.36
CA MET A 752 -35.74 -25.30 7.73
C MET A 752 -35.79 -24.22 6.63
N PHE A 753 -34.85 -23.27 6.70
CA PHE A 753 -34.67 -22.21 5.73
C PHE A 753 -33.18 -22.11 5.37
N THR A 754 -32.86 -21.33 4.33
CA THR A 754 -31.48 -21.05 3.94
C THR A 754 -31.27 -19.55 3.85
N PHE A 755 -30.08 -19.10 4.21
CA PHE A 755 -29.65 -17.74 3.92
C PHE A 755 -29.39 -17.59 2.42
N VAL A 756 -29.89 -16.51 1.82
CA VAL A 756 -29.61 -16.18 0.43
C VAL A 756 -28.33 -15.36 0.38
N ARG A 757 -27.33 -15.82 -0.36
CA ARG A 757 -26.14 -15.02 -0.66
C ARG A 757 -26.55 -14.00 -1.70
N GLY A 758 -26.47 -12.71 -1.37
CA GLY A 758 -26.96 -11.63 -2.24
C GLY A 758 -26.35 -11.71 -3.64
N THR A 759 -27.15 -12.17 -4.60
CA THR A 759 -27.08 -11.74 -5.99
C THR A 759 -28.07 -10.60 -6.12
N THR A 760 -27.64 -9.54 -6.82
CA THR A 760 -28.41 -8.34 -7.14
C THR A 760 -29.89 -8.64 -7.42
N LEU A 761 -30.77 -8.28 -6.50
CA LEU A 761 -32.20 -8.13 -6.77
C LEU A 761 -32.42 -6.71 -7.29
N SER A 762 -32.47 -6.60 -8.61
CA SER A 762 -33.05 -5.46 -9.32
C SER A 762 -34.47 -5.24 -8.79
N LYS A 763 -34.74 -4.02 -8.28
CA LYS A 763 -36.08 -3.54 -8.00
C LYS A 763 -36.85 -3.44 -9.32
N GLU A 764 -37.98 -4.14 -9.39
CA GLU A 764 -39.16 -3.67 -10.14
C GLU A 764 -40.17 -3.11 -9.13
#